data_AF-S9P0H3-F1
#
_entry.id   AF-S9P0H3-F1
#
_cell.length_a   1.000
_cell.length_b   1.000
_cell.length_c   1.000
_cell.angle_alpha   90.00
_cell.angle_beta   90.00
_cell.angle_gamma   90.00
#
_symmetry.space_group_name_H-M   'P 1'
#
loop_
_entity.id
_entity.type
_entity.pdbx_description
1 polymer ?
#
loop_
_entity_poly.entity_id
_entity_poly.type
_entity_poly.pdbx_seq_one_letter_code
_entity_poly.pdbx_strand_id
1 'polypeptide(L)'
;MGIKMRSRPAHVGAAMLAALSLSACHHDAPPPEQQAPAGSPSVAFMSDVHFANVYGDFKSARFAGIPTQKGKNATIRTMYAQLTSTRLFNENSFAFRAALDDAYAKGVRLVALPGDYSDDAQPINVNGLADILHEYQAKGMRFFLAPGNHDPNEPHDDEEAGKNDFLTREGKEQKVYAPGNAACIANDPSVVCTQELMEQGYEKLLATLGDFGFMPNKADLYWETPFSQYKDGGYSHEEAVIQAELKNRQFEMCAEGEGGSYKAAGEAELGRAYTRCSNIIDSSYLVEPVPGLWLLSIDANVFIPNGKFDPANPKAAKGFDGAGNAGWNKVLTHKKHLMDWIKSVAERAGAQGKHLMAFSHYPTMDFYANQTDAMKAVFKPGAFQTARVPEAATTAALASTGLRLHIGGHMHFNGTNDYQDAAGHFLVNVQSPSLAVYGAAYKLVTYTDKETVDVRTIGLDSVARHDELFPLYQAEHDYLQGSTASGDVARRWNRAILDTRSYGEFTRYYFGELSRLRFLDEYWPCEMKEAATSLDAKQMLILSQLRTQVTLAQLEEAPGIVPISAACAAKGTATAAVVPASQLSADWAEATAKANKLASAAGLKLDDFSRISAYEFHGDFHRTVYAGELALRDMGAERVSQYKVLMGAFPASPEEILEIGGKPSDQNAVQVLFQRQFKQVFAIFKGLGSARPSGHFTIDFEGQKVSNAEDSALSFN
;
A
#
# COMPACT_ATOMS: atom_id res chain seq x y z
N MET A 1 -25.73 50.46 69.21
CA MET A 1 -25.16 51.80 68.91
C MET A 1 -24.88 51.83 67.41
N GLY A 2 -25.71 52.47 66.58
CA GLY A 2 -25.70 53.92 66.37
C GLY A 2 -24.54 54.28 65.42
N ILE A 3 -24.70 54.08 64.10
CA ILE A 3 -24.96 55.15 63.08
C ILE A 3 -23.67 55.91 62.72
N LYS A 4 -23.05 55.60 61.56
CA LYS A 4 -23.12 56.31 60.24
C LYS A 4 -22.31 57.63 60.25
N MET A 5 -21.67 58.14 59.19
CA MET A 5 -21.63 57.91 57.73
C MET A 5 -20.55 58.90 57.21
N ARG A 6 -19.81 58.67 56.12
CA ARG A 6 -20.08 59.04 54.69
C ARG A 6 -18.67 59.28 54.09
N SER A 7 -18.33 59.03 52.84
CA SER A 7 -19.07 59.31 51.60
C SER A 7 -18.45 58.58 50.39
N ARG A 8 -19.32 57.93 49.61
CA ARG A 8 -19.32 57.71 48.14
C ARG A 8 -19.48 59.08 47.41
N PRO A 9 -19.45 59.25 46.05
CA PRO A 9 -20.01 58.37 44.98
C PRO A 9 -19.17 58.40 43.66
N ALA A 10 -19.55 57.91 42.47
CA ALA A 10 -20.82 57.56 41.80
C ALA A 10 -20.49 56.59 40.64
N HIS A 11 -21.20 55.46 40.45
CA HIS A 11 -22.38 55.22 39.58
C HIS A 11 -22.05 55.20 38.07
N VAL A 12 -22.53 54.29 37.21
CA VAL A 12 -23.90 53.78 36.94
C VAL A 12 -23.72 52.42 36.17
N GLY A 13 -24.39 51.31 36.49
CA GLY A 13 -25.78 50.90 36.11
C GLY A 13 -25.82 50.28 34.69
N ALA A 14 -25.84 48.95 34.51
CA ALA A 14 -26.97 48.01 34.54
C ALA A 14 -27.92 48.05 33.31
N ALA A 15 -27.93 46.97 32.52
CA ALA A 15 -29.04 46.48 31.66
C ALA A 15 -28.74 45.01 31.29
N MET A 16 -29.50 44.05 31.84
CA MET A 16 -30.66 43.33 31.28
C MET A 16 -30.32 42.22 30.28
N LEU A 17 -30.67 40.99 30.69
CA LEU A 17 -30.61 39.74 29.93
C LEU A 17 -31.63 39.72 28.78
N ALA A 18 -31.18 39.22 27.62
CA ALA A 18 -32.02 38.58 26.62
C ALA A 18 -31.34 37.28 26.20
N ALA A 19 -32.07 36.17 26.30
CA ALA A 19 -31.64 34.84 25.89
C ALA A 19 -31.73 34.72 24.37
N LEU A 20 -30.63 34.33 23.73
CA LEU A 20 -30.57 33.88 22.34
C LEU A 20 -29.86 32.52 22.31
N SER A 21 -30.63 31.52 21.93
CA SER A 21 -30.20 30.17 21.58
C SER A 21 -29.30 30.19 20.35
N LEU A 22 -28.03 29.82 20.53
CA LEU A 22 -27.09 29.52 19.44
C LEU A 22 -26.78 28.02 19.49
N SER A 23 -27.26 27.31 18.46
CA SER A 23 -26.87 25.95 18.13
C SER A 23 -25.38 25.93 17.79
N ALA A 24 -24.57 25.34 18.67
CA ALA A 24 -23.17 25.07 18.42
C ALA A 24 -23.02 23.68 17.78
N CYS A 25 -22.42 23.66 16.59
CA CYS A 25 -22.00 22.47 15.87
C CYS A 25 -21.15 21.57 16.78
N HIS A 26 -21.52 20.30 16.89
CA HIS A 26 -20.63 19.26 17.40
C HIS A 26 -19.53 19.03 16.37
N HIS A 27 -18.30 19.42 16.71
CA HIS A 27 -17.11 18.79 16.16
C HIS A 27 -16.74 17.68 17.13
N ASP A 28 -16.87 16.44 16.67
CA ASP A 28 -16.38 15.27 17.37
C ASP A 28 -14.84 15.39 17.46
N ALA A 29 -14.36 15.73 18.66
CA ALA A 29 -12.94 15.61 18.97
C ALA A 29 -12.56 14.12 18.93
N PRO A 30 -11.40 13.74 18.36
CA PRO A 30 -10.95 12.37 18.41
C PRO A 30 -10.80 11.92 19.88
N PRO A 31 -11.09 10.65 20.19
CA PRO A 31 -10.97 10.13 21.55
C PRO A 31 -9.51 10.30 22.04
N PRO A 32 -9.30 10.54 23.35
CA PRO A 32 -7.97 10.76 23.89
C PRO A 32 -7.09 9.52 23.69
N GLU A 33 -5.95 9.69 23.00
CA GLU A 33 -4.93 8.66 22.84
C GLU A 33 -4.50 8.13 24.22
N GLN A 34 -4.76 6.84 24.48
CA GLN A 34 -4.19 6.12 25.61
C GLN A 34 -2.67 6.07 25.46
N GLN A 35 -1.96 6.86 26.26
CA GLN A 35 -0.49 6.83 26.34
C GLN A 35 0.01 5.42 26.65
N ALA A 36 1.00 4.95 25.90
CA ALA A 36 1.68 3.69 26.16
C ALA A 36 2.30 3.70 27.57
N PRO A 37 2.30 2.56 28.29
CA PRO A 37 2.90 2.49 29.62
C PRO A 37 4.40 2.86 29.56
N ALA A 38 4.85 3.68 30.50
CA ALA A 38 6.24 4.07 30.62
C ALA A 38 7.13 2.84 30.92
N GLY A 39 8.00 2.45 29.99
CA GLY A 39 9.05 1.45 30.24
C GLY A 39 9.58 0.67 29.04
N SER A 40 8.75 0.39 28.03
CA SER A 40 9.17 -0.36 26.84
C SER A 40 9.39 0.56 25.64
N PRO A 41 10.50 0.44 24.90
CA PRO A 41 10.75 1.23 23.70
C PRO A 41 9.76 0.84 22.59
N SER A 42 9.04 1.82 22.05
CA SER A 42 8.22 1.65 20.85
C SER A 42 9.03 1.94 19.59
N VAL A 43 8.71 1.23 18.50
CA VAL A 43 9.29 1.44 17.17
C VAL A 43 8.19 1.86 16.21
N ALA A 44 8.41 2.97 15.51
CA ALA A 44 7.54 3.37 14.40
C ALA A 44 8.02 2.69 13.11
N PHE A 45 7.12 2.02 12.39
CA PHE A 45 7.38 1.43 11.08
C PHE A 45 6.69 2.27 10.01
N MET A 46 7.47 2.79 9.07
CA MET A 46 7.02 3.61 7.96
C MET A 46 7.55 2.98 6.66
N SER A 47 6.77 2.07 6.05
CA SER A 47 7.16 1.41 4.80
C SER A 47 6.74 2.22 3.59
N ASP A 48 7.36 1.93 2.44
CA ASP A 48 6.89 2.39 1.13
C ASP A 48 6.68 3.92 1.10
N VAL A 49 7.64 4.64 1.69
CA VAL A 49 7.62 6.11 1.72
C VAL A 49 7.67 6.66 0.30
N HIS A 50 8.41 5.97 -0.58
CA HIS A 50 8.58 6.31 -1.98
C HIS A 50 9.05 7.76 -2.16
N PHE A 51 9.93 8.22 -1.27
CA PHE A 51 10.29 9.63 -1.20
C PHE A 51 10.84 10.12 -2.53
N ALA A 52 10.14 11.07 -3.15
CA ALA A 52 10.63 11.81 -4.30
C ALA A 52 10.87 13.26 -3.90
N ASN A 53 12.09 13.77 -4.10
CA ASN A 53 12.46 15.11 -3.67
C ASN A 53 11.80 16.17 -4.57
N VAL A 54 10.61 16.61 -4.17
CA VAL A 54 9.79 17.58 -4.94
C VAL A 54 10.43 18.95 -5.13
N TYR A 55 11.56 19.24 -4.49
CA TYR A 55 12.37 20.45 -4.72
C TYR A 55 13.83 20.13 -5.10
N GLY A 56 14.09 18.90 -5.51
CA GLY A 56 15.41 18.49 -5.95
C GLY A 56 15.79 19.15 -7.28
N ASP A 57 17.09 19.28 -7.51
CA ASP A 57 17.66 19.96 -8.67
C ASP A 57 18.34 18.91 -9.56
N PHE A 58 17.85 18.76 -10.79
CA PHE A 58 18.42 17.88 -11.81
C PHE A 58 19.81 18.27 -12.29
N LYS A 59 20.39 19.39 -11.82
CA LYS A 59 21.71 19.88 -12.25
C LYS A 59 21.77 20.09 -13.77
N SER A 60 20.64 20.47 -14.37
CA SER A 60 20.50 20.65 -15.81
C SER A 60 19.91 22.01 -16.14
N ALA A 61 20.60 22.78 -16.98
CA ALA A 61 20.11 24.08 -17.45
C ALA A 61 18.84 23.97 -18.32
N ARG A 62 18.49 22.77 -18.81
CA ARG A 62 17.30 22.52 -19.63
C ARG A 62 16.01 22.39 -18.79
N PHE A 63 16.13 22.11 -17.50
CA PHE A 63 14.99 22.02 -16.60
C PHE A 63 15.41 22.41 -15.18
N ALA A 64 15.02 23.62 -14.76
CA ALA A 64 15.31 24.13 -13.43
C ALA A 64 14.20 23.84 -12.41
N GLY A 65 13.16 23.10 -12.80
CA GLY A 65 11.91 22.96 -12.05
C GLY A 65 10.93 24.13 -12.25
N ILE A 66 9.72 24.00 -11.70
CA ILE A 66 8.65 25.00 -11.81
C ILE A 66 8.72 25.95 -10.61
N PRO A 67 8.88 27.27 -10.80
CA PRO A 67 8.90 28.22 -9.68
C PRO A 67 7.62 28.16 -8.85
N THR A 68 7.78 27.96 -7.54
CA THR A 68 6.69 28.00 -6.56
C THR A 68 6.57 29.39 -5.94
N GLN A 69 5.41 29.69 -5.35
CA GLN A 69 5.18 30.95 -4.62
C GLN A 69 6.15 31.14 -3.44
N LYS A 70 6.75 30.06 -2.93
CA LYS A 70 7.68 30.07 -1.80
C LYS A 70 9.15 30.17 -2.21
N GLY A 71 9.44 30.46 -3.48
CA GLY A 71 10.79 30.70 -3.98
C GLY A 71 11.65 29.45 -4.18
N LYS A 72 11.07 28.25 -4.04
CA LYS A 72 11.69 26.98 -4.48
C LYS A 72 11.20 26.62 -5.87
N ASN A 73 11.97 25.84 -6.61
CA ASN A 73 11.50 25.24 -7.86
C ASN A 73 11.03 23.82 -7.60
N ALA A 74 9.82 23.50 -8.05
CA ALA A 74 9.21 22.19 -7.93
C ALA A 74 9.67 21.26 -9.06
N THR A 75 10.11 20.07 -8.68
CA THR A 75 10.48 18.98 -9.58
C THR A 75 9.53 17.83 -9.30
N ILE A 76 8.38 17.85 -9.96
CA ILE A 76 7.22 17.00 -9.62
C ILE A 76 6.72 16.23 -10.84
N ARG A 77 6.05 15.11 -10.59
CA ARG A 77 5.36 14.31 -11.62
C ARG A 77 3.98 14.92 -11.92
N THR A 78 3.45 14.66 -13.12
CA THR A 78 2.09 15.10 -13.48
C THR A 78 1.03 14.47 -12.57
N MET A 79 -0.10 15.16 -12.37
CA MET A 79 -1.25 14.63 -11.67
C MET A 79 -1.81 13.40 -12.39
N TYR A 80 -1.83 13.39 -13.73
CA TYR A 80 -2.22 12.18 -14.46
C TYR A 80 -1.35 10.96 -14.12
N ALA A 81 -0.03 11.15 -14.00
CA ALA A 81 0.88 10.08 -13.57
C ALA A 81 0.56 9.62 -12.14
N GLN A 82 0.26 10.54 -11.22
CA GLN A 82 -0.17 10.18 -9.87
C GLN A 82 -1.45 9.33 -9.91
N LEU A 83 -2.50 9.81 -10.58
CA LEU A 83 -3.83 9.19 -10.65
C LEU A 83 -3.87 7.83 -11.36
N THR A 84 -2.79 7.42 -12.03
CA THR A 84 -2.66 6.12 -12.70
C THR A 84 -1.59 5.22 -12.08
N SER A 85 -0.89 5.70 -11.06
CA SER A 85 0.10 4.96 -10.29
C SER A 85 -0.52 4.35 -9.05
N THR A 86 0.03 3.22 -8.56
CA THR A 86 -0.33 2.62 -7.26
C THR A 86 0.32 3.32 -6.07
N ARG A 87 0.99 4.45 -6.30
CA ARG A 87 1.56 5.37 -5.32
C ARG A 87 1.52 6.80 -5.83
N LEU A 88 1.30 7.74 -4.91
CA LEU A 88 1.59 9.16 -5.12
C LEU A 88 3.10 9.36 -5.23
N PHE A 89 3.49 10.34 -6.05
CA PHE A 89 4.89 10.69 -6.26
C PHE A 89 5.29 11.97 -5.56
N ASN A 90 4.35 12.89 -5.33
CA ASN A 90 4.68 14.25 -4.93
C ASN A 90 4.35 14.52 -3.45
N GLU A 91 3.08 14.36 -3.05
CA GLU A 91 2.61 14.76 -1.72
C GLU A 91 3.14 13.88 -0.58
N ASN A 92 3.58 12.67 -0.89
CA ASN A 92 4.21 11.75 0.05
C ASN A 92 5.50 12.34 0.68
N SER A 93 6.16 13.30 0.02
CA SER A 93 7.24 14.11 0.64
C SER A 93 6.78 14.86 1.90
N PHE A 94 5.58 15.44 1.86
CA PHE A 94 5.00 16.15 3.00
C PHE A 94 4.47 15.16 4.03
N ALA A 95 3.85 14.07 3.59
CA ALA A 95 3.35 13.02 4.46
C ALA A 95 4.47 12.36 5.27
N PHE A 96 5.65 12.13 4.68
CA PHE A 96 6.79 11.56 5.39
C PHE A 96 7.26 12.45 6.54
N ARG A 97 7.43 13.75 6.29
CA ARG A 97 7.79 14.70 7.34
C ARG A 97 6.72 14.80 8.42
N ALA A 98 5.44 14.79 8.04
CA ALA A 98 4.34 14.80 8.99
C ALA A 98 4.32 13.54 9.88
N ALA A 99 4.61 12.36 9.31
CA ALA A 99 4.72 11.11 10.07
C ALA A 99 5.89 11.15 11.07
N LEU A 100 7.05 11.67 10.64
CA LEU A 100 8.22 11.84 11.52
C LEU A 100 7.96 12.86 12.63
N ASP A 101 7.33 13.99 12.32
CA ASP A 101 6.96 15.02 13.29
C ASP A 101 5.96 14.47 14.32
N ASP A 102 4.93 13.74 13.87
CA ASP A 102 3.95 13.10 14.75
C ASP A 102 4.60 12.03 15.65
N ALA A 103 5.38 11.10 15.08
CA ALA A 103 6.10 10.09 15.85
C ALA A 103 7.05 10.73 16.88
N TYR A 104 7.79 11.78 16.49
CA TYR A 104 8.67 12.53 17.38
C TYR A 104 7.89 13.18 18.53
N ALA A 105 6.76 13.81 18.23
CA ALA A 105 5.89 14.46 19.21
C ALA A 105 5.27 13.46 20.21
N LYS A 106 5.00 12.22 19.77
CA LYS A 106 4.58 11.10 20.63
C LYS A 106 5.72 10.50 21.46
N GLY A 107 6.95 11.03 21.37
CA GLY A 107 8.10 10.55 22.12
C GLY A 107 8.80 9.35 21.50
N VAL A 108 8.41 8.92 20.30
CA VAL A 108 9.05 7.81 19.58
C VAL A 108 10.41 8.26 19.07
N ARG A 109 11.43 7.42 19.25
CA ARG A 109 12.81 7.71 18.83
C ARG A 109 13.43 6.65 17.93
N LEU A 110 12.83 5.46 17.84
CA LEU A 110 13.28 4.41 16.94
C LEU A 110 12.29 4.32 15.75
N VAL A 111 12.80 4.45 14.54
CA VAL A 111 12.00 4.37 13.30
C VAL A 111 12.62 3.34 12.38
N ALA A 112 11.83 2.38 11.92
CA ALA A 112 12.21 1.42 10.91
C ALA A 112 11.51 1.73 9.58
N LEU A 113 12.23 1.58 8.47
CA LEU A 113 11.70 1.75 7.10
C LEU A 113 11.78 0.40 6.35
N PRO A 114 10.68 -0.38 6.31
CA PRO A 114 10.60 -1.67 5.61
C PRO A 114 10.55 -1.54 4.07
N GLY A 115 11.63 -1.04 3.48
CA GLY A 115 11.79 -0.91 2.03
C GLY A 115 10.96 0.19 1.39
N ASP A 116 11.29 0.42 0.12
CA ASP A 116 10.74 1.46 -0.75
C ASP A 116 10.73 2.84 -0.07
N TYR A 117 11.85 3.20 0.56
CA TYR A 117 12.03 4.48 1.23
C TYR A 117 12.34 5.61 0.25
N SER A 118 12.87 5.32 -0.94
CA SER A 118 13.11 6.29 -2.01
C SER A 118 12.35 5.95 -3.29
N ASP A 119 12.12 6.96 -4.14
CA ASP A 119 11.64 6.73 -5.51
C ASP A 119 12.81 6.28 -6.40
N ASP A 120 12.87 4.97 -6.63
CA ASP A 120 13.78 4.27 -7.57
C ASP A 120 15.29 4.44 -7.30
N ALA A 121 15.70 4.62 -6.04
CA ALA A 121 17.10 4.81 -5.65
C ALA A 121 17.82 5.90 -6.45
N GLN A 122 17.09 6.92 -6.91
CA GLN A 122 17.66 8.00 -7.71
C GLN A 122 18.47 8.94 -6.82
N PRO A 123 19.67 9.42 -7.26
CA PRO A 123 20.52 10.29 -6.43
C PRO A 123 19.79 11.50 -5.84
N ILE A 124 18.92 12.15 -6.62
CA ILE A 124 18.11 13.30 -6.18
C ILE A 124 17.20 12.98 -4.99
N ASN A 125 16.67 11.76 -4.98
CA ASN A 125 15.74 11.26 -3.98
C ASN A 125 16.49 10.69 -2.76
N VAL A 126 17.51 9.87 -3.00
CA VAL A 126 18.35 9.28 -1.95
C VAL A 126 19.05 10.35 -1.13
N ASN A 127 19.63 11.37 -1.78
CA ASN A 127 20.27 12.49 -1.08
C ASN A 127 19.25 13.32 -0.29
N GLY A 128 18.08 13.61 -0.89
CA GLY A 128 17.02 14.35 -0.21
C GLY A 128 16.43 13.59 1.00
N LEU A 129 16.33 12.26 0.89
CA LEU A 129 15.93 11.38 2.00
C LEU A 129 16.99 11.43 3.11
N ALA A 130 18.26 11.25 2.78
CA ALA A 130 19.37 11.30 3.73
C ALA A 130 19.40 12.63 4.51
N ASP A 131 19.20 13.75 3.81
CA ASP A 131 19.10 15.08 4.43
C ASP A 131 17.95 15.15 5.46
N ILE A 132 16.78 14.60 5.13
CA ILE A 132 15.64 14.50 6.06
C ILE A 132 16.03 13.66 7.26
N LEU A 133 16.55 12.44 7.04
CA LEU A 133 16.88 11.54 8.14
C LEU A 133 17.93 12.14 9.09
N HIS A 134 18.97 12.79 8.56
CA HIS A 134 19.95 13.51 9.38
C HIS A 134 19.34 14.67 10.17
N GLU A 135 18.39 15.41 9.59
CA GLU A 135 17.64 16.46 10.30
C GLU A 135 16.94 15.91 11.55
N TYR A 136 16.30 14.73 11.45
CA TYR A 136 15.61 14.11 12.58
C TYR A 136 16.55 13.34 13.52
N GLN A 137 17.68 12.84 13.03
CA GLN A 137 18.76 12.32 13.90
C GLN A 137 19.30 13.42 14.81
N ALA A 138 19.45 14.66 14.31
CA ALA A 138 19.84 15.80 15.13
C ALA A 138 18.81 16.12 16.24
N LYS A 139 17.56 15.67 16.11
CA LYS A 139 16.50 15.75 17.13
C LYS A 139 16.51 14.53 18.08
N GLY A 140 17.39 13.56 17.87
CA GLY A 140 17.54 12.36 18.69
C GLY A 140 16.79 11.11 18.20
N MET A 141 16.24 11.13 16.98
CA MET A 141 15.67 9.93 16.36
C MET A 141 16.78 9.03 15.78
N ARG A 142 16.47 7.74 15.63
CA ARG A 142 17.35 6.73 15.04
C ARG A 142 16.57 5.97 13.97
N PHE A 143 17.23 5.66 12.86
CA PHE A 143 16.61 5.08 11.67
C PHE A 143 17.24 3.73 11.34
N PHE A 144 16.41 2.77 10.94
CA PHE A 144 16.79 1.41 10.59
C PHE A 144 16.10 1.02 9.29
N LEU A 145 16.87 0.95 8.20
CA LEU A 145 16.35 0.66 6.86
C LEU A 145 16.48 -0.83 6.53
N ALA A 146 15.52 -1.34 5.78
CA ALA A 146 15.64 -2.57 4.98
C ALA A 146 15.40 -2.16 3.52
N PRO A 147 16.10 -2.73 2.53
CA PRO A 147 15.86 -2.36 1.14
C PRO A 147 14.52 -2.90 0.65
N GLY A 148 13.87 -2.14 -0.22
CA GLY A 148 12.76 -2.61 -1.04
C GLY A 148 13.17 -2.79 -2.50
N ASN A 149 12.23 -3.19 -3.35
CA ASN A 149 12.54 -3.40 -4.76
C ASN A 149 12.76 -2.09 -5.53
N HIS A 150 12.63 -0.93 -4.87
CA HIS A 150 13.04 0.37 -5.36
C HIS A 150 14.36 0.88 -4.70
N ASP A 151 14.96 0.10 -3.79
CA ASP A 151 16.13 0.50 -2.99
C ASP A 151 17.19 -0.62 -2.83
N PRO A 152 17.66 -1.27 -3.91
CA PRO A 152 17.65 -0.73 -5.27
C PRO A 152 16.68 -1.43 -6.23
N ASN A 153 16.46 -0.83 -7.41
CA ASN A 153 15.74 -1.45 -8.53
C ASN A 153 16.47 -2.64 -9.13
N GLU A 154 17.80 -2.56 -9.14
CA GLU A 154 18.72 -3.54 -9.72
C GLU A 154 19.95 -3.66 -8.80
N PRO A 155 20.69 -4.79 -8.78
CA PRO A 155 21.80 -4.96 -7.84
C PRO A 155 22.98 -4.02 -8.13
N HIS A 156 23.02 -3.44 -9.33
CA HIS A 156 24.05 -2.53 -9.83
C HIS A 156 23.39 -1.33 -10.52
N ASP A 157 24.15 -0.24 -10.67
CA ASP A 157 23.63 1.01 -11.22
C ASP A 157 23.05 0.86 -12.64
N ASP A 158 21.86 1.43 -12.86
CA ASP A 158 21.27 1.59 -14.19
C ASP A 158 21.45 3.04 -14.68
N GLU A 159 22.43 3.21 -15.59
CA GLU A 159 22.77 4.47 -16.25
C GLU A 159 21.83 4.80 -17.43
N GLU A 160 20.83 3.96 -17.72
CA GLU A 160 19.88 4.15 -18.82
C GLU A 160 18.45 4.53 -18.36
N ALA A 161 18.22 4.57 -17.05
CA ALA A 161 16.92 4.78 -16.44
C ALA A 161 16.35 6.21 -16.60
N GLY A 162 15.15 6.42 -16.07
CA GLY A 162 14.50 7.74 -15.92
C GLY A 162 12.99 7.72 -16.11
N LYS A 163 12.36 8.90 -16.26
CA LYS A 163 10.90 9.07 -16.26
C LYS A 163 10.41 9.99 -17.38
N ASN A 164 9.15 9.85 -17.76
CA ASN A 164 8.59 10.46 -18.98
C ASN A 164 7.70 11.69 -18.76
N ASP A 165 7.42 12.00 -17.51
CA ASP A 165 6.18 12.60 -17.02
C ASP A 165 6.46 13.51 -15.83
N PHE A 166 7.61 14.18 -15.83
CA PHE A 166 7.81 15.36 -15.00
C PHE A 166 6.96 16.51 -15.55
N LEU A 167 6.44 17.35 -14.68
CA LEU A 167 5.57 18.45 -15.06
C LEU A 167 6.39 19.67 -15.52
N THR A 168 5.99 20.30 -16.62
CA THR A 168 6.49 21.63 -17.01
C THR A 168 5.58 22.76 -16.56
N ARG A 169 6.08 23.99 -16.60
CA ARG A 169 5.31 25.20 -16.26
C ARG A 169 4.07 25.37 -17.15
N GLU A 170 4.12 24.88 -18.37
CA GLU A 170 3.02 24.93 -19.35
C GLU A 170 2.00 23.81 -19.17
N GLY A 171 2.15 22.95 -18.15
CA GLY A 171 1.24 21.84 -17.90
C GLY A 171 1.50 20.59 -18.73
N LYS A 172 2.70 20.46 -19.34
CA LYS A 172 3.06 19.32 -20.19
C LYS A 172 3.98 18.34 -19.48
N GLU A 173 4.11 17.14 -20.05
CA GLU A 173 5.10 16.13 -19.66
C GLU A 173 6.51 16.49 -20.17
N GLN A 174 7.52 16.30 -19.32
CA GLN A 174 8.95 16.40 -19.61
C GLN A 174 9.61 15.06 -19.34
N LYS A 175 10.29 14.53 -20.36
CA LYS A 175 11.14 13.33 -20.26
C LYS A 175 12.48 13.70 -19.64
N VAL A 176 12.89 12.95 -18.62
CA VAL A 176 14.15 13.14 -17.93
C VAL A 176 14.81 11.77 -17.75
N TYR A 177 16.01 11.59 -18.29
CA TYR A 177 16.72 10.31 -18.28
C TYR A 177 18.17 10.43 -17.83
N ALA A 178 18.72 9.30 -17.41
CA ALA A 178 20.14 9.12 -17.19
C ALA A 178 20.93 9.23 -18.51
N PRO A 179 22.20 9.69 -18.49
CA PRO A 179 22.95 9.98 -19.71
C PRO A 179 23.20 8.77 -20.63
N GLY A 180 23.19 7.55 -20.09
CA GLY A 180 23.32 6.32 -20.88
C GLY A 180 22.06 5.95 -21.65
N ASN A 181 20.93 6.61 -21.41
CA ASN A 181 19.69 6.37 -22.15
C ASN A 181 19.87 6.69 -23.64
N ALA A 182 19.27 5.87 -24.51
CA ALA A 182 19.38 6.01 -25.96
C ALA A 182 18.98 7.41 -26.48
N ALA A 183 17.97 8.06 -25.90
CA ALA A 183 17.56 9.41 -26.30
C ALA A 183 18.61 10.46 -25.92
N CYS A 184 19.30 10.28 -24.79
CA CYS A 184 20.40 11.13 -24.36
C CYS A 184 21.64 10.97 -25.24
N ILE A 185 22.01 9.73 -25.58
CA ILE A 185 23.09 9.44 -26.52
C ILE A 185 22.79 10.04 -27.90
N ALA A 186 21.53 9.96 -28.34
CA ALA A 186 21.07 10.54 -29.61
C ALA A 186 20.98 12.09 -29.59
N ASN A 187 21.23 12.74 -28.45
CA ASN A 187 21.07 14.18 -28.25
C ASN A 187 19.66 14.69 -28.60
N ASP A 188 18.61 13.93 -28.28
CA ASP A 188 17.23 14.35 -28.51
C ASP A 188 16.96 15.69 -27.77
N PRO A 189 16.54 16.77 -28.46
CA PRO A 189 16.32 18.07 -27.84
C PRO A 189 15.07 18.10 -26.93
N SER A 190 14.18 17.10 -27.04
CA SER A 190 12.97 16.98 -26.22
C SER A 190 13.21 16.34 -24.85
N VAL A 191 14.40 15.79 -24.61
CA VAL A 191 14.74 15.14 -23.34
C VAL A 191 15.73 15.96 -22.52
N VAL A 192 15.59 15.87 -21.21
CA VAL A 192 16.58 16.35 -20.24
C VAL A 192 17.43 15.17 -19.82
N CYS A 193 18.75 15.32 -19.91
CA CYS A 193 19.70 14.28 -19.52
C CYS A 193 20.40 14.70 -18.24
N THR A 194 20.37 13.83 -17.22
CA THR A 194 21.01 14.08 -15.92
C THR A 194 21.34 12.79 -15.20
N GLN A 195 22.46 12.80 -14.47
CA GLN A 195 22.83 11.70 -13.57
C GLN A 195 21.89 11.58 -12.36
N GLU A 196 21.13 12.63 -12.06
CA GLU A 196 20.18 12.62 -10.95
C GLU A 196 19.01 11.62 -11.13
N LEU A 197 18.82 11.08 -12.34
CA LEU A 197 17.77 10.13 -12.69
C LEU A 197 18.27 8.71 -12.99
N MET A 198 19.56 8.43 -12.76
CA MET A 198 20.02 7.03 -12.73
C MET A 198 19.43 6.29 -11.53
N GLU A 199 19.31 4.97 -11.62
CA GLU A 199 18.87 4.13 -10.50
C GLU A 199 20.11 3.51 -9.86
N GLN A 200 20.39 3.84 -8.58
CA GLN A 200 21.60 3.36 -7.89
C GLN A 200 21.45 1.90 -7.48
N GLY A 201 22.53 1.11 -7.64
CA GLY A 201 22.66 -0.22 -7.06
C GLY A 201 23.13 -0.17 -5.60
N TYR A 202 23.31 -1.35 -4.99
CA TYR A 202 23.66 -1.48 -3.57
C TYR A 202 24.89 -0.68 -3.15
N GLU A 203 25.97 -0.68 -3.95
CA GLU A 203 27.24 -0.06 -3.58
C GLU A 203 27.09 1.45 -3.34
N LYS A 204 26.45 2.17 -4.27
CA LYS A 204 26.20 3.61 -4.14
C LYS A 204 25.15 3.91 -3.08
N LEU A 205 24.08 3.11 -3.02
CA LEU A 205 22.98 3.32 -2.08
C LEU A 205 23.46 3.18 -0.63
N LEU A 206 24.21 2.12 -0.32
CA LEU A 206 24.76 1.89 1.02
C LEU A 206 25.86 2.87 1.39
N ALA A 207 26.58 3.44 0.42
CA ALA A 207 27.54 4.51 0.68
C ALA A 207 26.85 5.79 1.20
N THR A 208 25.65 6.11 0.72
CA THR A 208 24.89 7.29 1.17
C THR A 208 24.05 7.01 2.42
N LEU A 209 23.43 5.83 2.52
CA LEU A 209 22.46 5.51 3.57
C LEU A 209 23.02 4.62 4.70
N GLY A 210 24.33 4.37 4.70
CA GLY A 210 25.00 3.48 5.65
C GLY A 210 24.68 3.75 7.13
N ASP A 211 24.60 5.03 7.51
CA ASP A 211 24.37 5.46 8.90
C ASP A 211 22.98 5.13 9.44
N PHE A 212 22.06 4.67 8.59
CA PHE A 212 20.67 4.36 8.96
C PHE A 212 20.44 2.86 9.17
N GLY A 213 21.34 2.25 9.97
CA GLY A 213 21.29 0.85 10.42
C GLY A 213 22.15 -0.11 9.60
N PHE A 214 22.40 0.19 8.33
CA PHE A 214 23.22 -0.65 7.46
C PHE A 214 24.69 -0.77 7.89
N MET A 215 25.19 0.20 8.67
CA MET A 215 26.50 0.20 9.30
C MET A 215 26.36 0.31 10.82
N PRO A 216 27.28 -0.28 11.60
CA PRO A 216 27.24 -0.21 13.05
C PRO A 216 27.39 1.22 13.56
N ASN A 217 26.61 1.57 14.59
CA ASN A 217 26.71 2.85 15.27
C ASN A 217 27.29 2.66 16.68
N LYS A 218 28.08 3.62 17.18
CA LYS A 218 28.63 3.57 18.55
C LYS A 218 27.58 3.53 19.66
N ALA A 219 26.36 3.97 19.36
CA ALA A 219 25.22 3.90 20.28
C ALA A 219 24.56 2.51 20.33
N ASP A 220 24.91 1.60 19.41
CA ASP A 220 24.41 0.23 19.43
C ASP A 220 25.12 -0.61 20.48
N LEU A 221 24.34 -1.45 21.16
CA LEU A 221 24.86 -2.44 22.11
C LEU A 221 25.37 -3.69 21.38
N TYR A 222 24.85 -3.93 20.18
CA TYR A 222 25.19 -5.04 19.33
C TYR A 222 24.82 -4.72 17.89
N TRP A 223 25.61 -5.23 16.95
CA TRP A 223 25.34 -5.14 15.52
C TRP A 223 25.99 -6.33 14.81
N GLU A 224 25.32 -6.96 13.86
CA GLU A 224 25.90 -8.02 13.02
C GLU A 224 25.20 -8.12 11.65
N THR A 225 25.83 -8.87 10.74
CA THR A 225 25.28 -9.31 9.46
C THR A 225 25.22 -10.84 9.43
N PRO A 226 24.58 -11.46 8.43
CA PRO A 226 24.65 -12.92 8.23
C PRO A 226 26.08 -13.49 8.13
N PHE A 227 27.07 -12.63 7.85
CA PHE A 227 28.46 -13.01 7.59
C PHE A 227 29.40 -12.65 8.75
N SER A 228 28.91 -11.93 9.77
CA SER A 228 29.72 -11.47 10.90
C SER A 228 30.13 -12.63 11.80
N GLN A 229 31.36 -12.62 12.28
CA GLN A 229 31.87 -13.61 13.23
C GLN A 229 32.62 -12.93 14.39
N TYR A 230 31.97 -12.85 15.56
CA TYR A 230 32.60 -12.33 16.77
C TYR A 230 33.29 -13.44 17.56
N LYS A 231 34.59 -13.28 17.80
CA LYS A 231 35.39 -14.23 18.58
C LYS A 231 34.89 -14.28 20.03
N ASP A 232 34.68 -15.48 20.56
CA ASP A 232 34.22 -15.74 21.93
C ASP A 232 32.92 -15.00 22.31
N GLY A 233 32.13 -14.57 21.32
CA GLY A 233 30.92 -13.77 21.52
C GLY A 233 31.16 -12.31 21.94
N GLY A 234 32.41 -11.83 21.88
CA GLY A 234 32.77 -10.46 22.26
C GLY A 234 32.46 -9.46 21.15
N TYR A 235 31.44 -8.62 21.35
CA TYR A 235 31.15 -7.48 20.48
C TYR A 235 32.02 -6.27 20.82
N SER A 236 32.55 -5.60 19.80
CA SER A 236 33.04 -4.23 19.88
C SER A 236 32.63 -3.47 18.62
N HIS A 237 32.43 -2.16 18.76
CA HIS A 237 32.10 -1.31 17.62
C HIS A 237 33.21 -1.32 16.57
N GLU A 238 34.48 -1.31 16.99
CA GLU A 238 35.63 -1.33 16.09
C GLU A 238 35.67 -2.60 15.22
N GLU A 239 35.41 -3.76 15.81
CA GLU A 239 35.34 -5.02 15.06
C GLU A 239 34.10 -5.05 14.15
N ALA A 240 32.96 -4.57 14.64
CA ALA A 240 31.73 -4.48 13.85
C ALA A 240 31.94 -3.64 12.58
N VAL A 241 32.65 -2.51 12.65
CA VAL A 241 32.96 -1.66 11.49
C VAL A 241 33.76 -2.44 10.43
N ILE A 242 34.71 -3.28 10.84
CA ILE A 242 35.50 -4.11 9.93
C ILE A 242 34.61 -5.18 9.28
N GLN A 243 33.79 -5.87 10.08
CA GLN A 243 32.87 -6.90 9.60
C GLN A 243 31.77 -6.32 8.68
N ALA A 244 31.42 -5.05 8.86
CA ALA A 244 30.39 -4.36 8.08
C ALA A 244 30.81 -3.95 6.66
N GLU A 245 32.12 -3.96 6.34
CA GLU A 245 32.61 -3.59 5.01
C GLU A 245 31.89 -4.39 3.90
N LEU A 246 31.47 -3.74 2.82
CA LEU A 246 30.65 -4.36 1.77
C LEU A 246 31.27 -5.60 1.13
N LYS A 247 32.60 -5.71 1.11
CA LYS A 247 33.31 -6.89 0.60
C LYS A 247 33.10 -8.15 1.45
N ASN A 248 32.72 -7.98 2.72
CA ASN A 248 32.45 -9.06 3.68
C ASN A 248 30.97 -9.46 3.70
N ARG A 249 30.13 -8.83 2.87
CA ARG A 249 28.67 -8.98 2.87
C ARG A 249 28.15 -9.42 1.51
N GLN A 250 28.85 -10.35 0.88
CA GLN A 250 28.52 -10.85 -0.45
C GLN A 250 28.32 -12.35 -0.42
N PHE A 251 27.42 -12.81 -1.27
CA PHE A 251 27.17 -14.22 -1.52
C PHE A 251 27.07 -14.47 -3.03
N GLU A 252 27.30 -15.71 -3.45
CA GLU A 252 27.20 -16.10 -4.86
C GLU A 252 25.73 -16.35 -5.21
N MET A 253 25.17 -15.56 -6.11
CA MET A 253 23.84 -15.71 -6.69
C MET A 253 23.97 -16.35 -8.09
N CYS A 254 23.29 -17.47 -8.33
CA CYS A 254 23.23 -18.11 -9.64
C CYS A 254 21.78 -18.10 -10.17
N ALA A 255 21.60 -18.43 -11.46
CA ALA A 255 20.27 -18.46 -12.06
C ALA A 255 19.34 -19.54 -11.47
N GLU A 256 19.90 -20.57 -10.84
CA GLU A 256 19.17 -21.72 -10.31
C GLU A 256 19.02 -21.74 -8.79
N GLY A 257 19.81 -20.95 -8.05
CA GLY A 257 19.80 -20.93 -6.60
C GLY A 257 21.03 -20.25 -6.01
N GLU A 258 21.15 -20.32 -4.69
CA GLU A 258 22.32 -19.80 -3.99
C GLU A 258 23.57 -20.67 -4.24
N GLY A 259 24.67 -20.01 -4.59
CA GLY A 259 25.97 -20.62 -4.75
C GLY A 259 26.69 -20.88 -3.42
N GLY A 260 28.03 -20.75 -3.42
CA GLY A 260 28.84 -20.91 -2.22
C GLY A 260 28.67 -22.30 -1.56
N SER A 261 28.38 -22.31 -0.25
CA SER A 261 28.18 -23.56 0.52
C SER A 261 26.92 -24.33 0.13
N TYR A 262 25.95 -23.69 -0.52
CA TYR A 262 24.69 -24.32 -0.93
C TYR A 262 24.75 -24.93 -2.34
N LYS A 263 25.74 -24.53 -3.15
CA LYS A 263 25.88 -24.91 -4.56
C LYS A 263 25.90 -26.41 -4.78
N ALA A 264 26.75 -27.13 -4.06
CA ALA A 264 26.96 -28.56 -4.30
C ALA A 264 25.68 -29.39 -4.07
N ALA A 265 24.95 -29.08 -3.00
CA ALA A 265 23.67 -29.73 -2.71
C ALA A 265 22.61 -29.35 -3.76
N GLY A 266 22.56 -28.08 -4.15
CA GLY A 266 21.65 -27.58 -5.16
C GLY A 266 21.88 -28.14 -6.57
N GLU A 267 23.13 -28.29 -7.00
CA GLU A 267 23.50 -28.91 -8.27
C GLU A 267 23.20 -30.41 -8.28
N ALA A 268 23.39 -31.09 -7.14
CA ALA A 268 23.04 -32.50 -6.99
C ALA A 268 21.52 -32.72 -7.09
N GLU A 269 20.71 -31.86 -6.48
CA GLU A 269 19.25 -31.89 -6.59
C GLU A 269 18.78 -31.57 -8.02
N LEU A 270 19.38 -30.56 -8.65
CA LEU A 270 19.04 -30.13 -10.01
C LEU A 270 19.50 -31.12 -11.09
N GLY A 271 20.53 -31.93 -10.81
CA GLY A 271 21.15 -32.85 -11.76
C GLY A 271 22.04 -32.19 -12.82
N ARG A 272 22.39 -30.90 -12.65
CA ARG A 272 23.32 -30.16 -13.52
C ARG A 272 23.98 -29.01 -12.76
N ALA A 273 25.11 -28.53 -13.31
CA ALA A 273 25.81 -27.37 -12.78
C ALA A 273 24.95 -26.10 -12.84
N TYR A 274 25.15 -25.23 -11.85
CA TYR A 274 24.58 -23.89 -11.81
C TYR A 274 25.25 -23.01 -12.86
N THR A 275 24.52 -22.02 -13.35
CA THR A 275 24.94 -21.13 -14.43
C THR A 275 24.72 -19.67 -14.07
N ARG A 276 25.42 -18.78 -14.79
CA ARG A 276 25.32 -17.32 -14.64
C ARG A 276 25.40 -16.89 -13.17
N CYS A 277 26.54 -17.17 -12.55
CA CYS A 277 26.75 -16.82 -11.15
C CYS A 277 27.43 -15.45 -11.03
N SER A 278 27.01 -14.65 -10.07
CA SER A 278 27.62 -13.37 -9.71
C SER A 278 27.58 -13.17 -8.19
N ASN A 279 28.55 -12.45 -7.65
CA ASN A 279 28.49 -12.06 -6.24
C ASN A 279 27.60 -10.82 -6.09
N ILE A 280 26.62 -10.90 -5.20
CA ILE A 280 25.69 -9.81 -4.90
C ILE A 280 25.82 -9.46 -3.42
N ILE A 281 25.65 -8.16 -3.11
CA ILE A 281 25.61 -7.67 -1.74
C ILE A 281 24.31 -8.12 -1.06
N ASP A 282 24.41 -8.55 0.19
CA ASP A 282 23.27 -8.67 1.08
C ASP A 282 23.36 -7.60 2.18
N SER A 283 22.34 -6.74 2.21
CA SER A 283 22.29 -5.60 3.12
C SER A 283 21.59 -5.89 4.45
N SER A 284 21.23 -7.15 4.74
CA SER A 284 20.63 -7.55 6.02
C SER A 284 21.54 -7.29 7.20
N TYR A 285 20.95 -6.94 8.35
CA TYR A 285 21.65 -6.76 9.62
C TYR A 285 20.73 -6.94 10.82
N LEU A 286 21.33 -7.29 11.96
CA LEU A 286 20.70 -7.32 13.27
C LEU A 286 21.32 -6.23 14.13
N VAL A 287 20.51 -5.50 14.89
CA VAL A 287 20.98 -4.43 15.77
C VAL A 287 20.25 -4.43 17.11
N GLU A 288 20.97 -4.12 18.19
CA GLU A 288 20.41 -3.85 19.52
C GLU A 288 20.54 -2.35 19.85
N PRO A 289 19.55 -1.52 19.45
CA PRO A 289 19.64 -0.08 19.63
C PRO A 289 19.39 0.38 21.07
N VAL A 290 18.73 -0.46 21.87
CA VAL A 290 18.44 -0.26 23.29
C VAL A 290 18.43 -1.63 23.99
N PRO A 291 18.71 -1.71 25.30
CA PRO A 291 18.80 -2.98 26.00
C PRO A 291 17.56 -3.84 25.82
N GLY A 292 17.75 -5.08 25.35
CA GLY A 292 16.70 -6.08 25.25
C GLY A 292 15.85 -6.04 23.98
N LEU A 293 16.00 -5.03 23.12
CA LEU A 293 15.28 -4.94 21.84
C LEU A 293 16.23 -5.23 20.68
N TRP A 294 15.92 -6.27 19.90
CA TRP A 294 16.59 -6.59 18.65
C TRP A 294 15.72 -6.22 17.46
N LEU A 295 16.30 -5.45 16.54
CA LEU A 295 15.71 -5.16 15.23
C LEU A 295 16.47 -5.97 14.17
N LEU A 296 15.73 -6.83 13.46
CA LEU A 296 16.27 -7.67 12.40
C LEU A 296 15.81 -7.11 11.05
N SER A 297 16.70 -6.39 10.37
CA SER A 297 16.50 -5.88 9.02
C SER A 297 16.90 -6.96 8.01
N ILE A 298 15.97 -7.31 7.12
CA ILE A 298 16.16 -8.41 6.16
C ILE A 298 16.07 -7.87 4.74
N ASP A 299 17.13 -8.08 3.98
CA ASP A 299 17.20 -7.84 2.55
C ASP A 299 16.57 -9.01 1.80
N ALA A 300 15.26 -8.93 1.60
CA ALA A 300 14.49 -9.92 0.87
C ALA A 300 14.44 -9.66 -0.65
N ASN A 301 15.23 -8.71 -1.18
CA ASN A 301 15.39 -8.54 -2.62
C ASN A 301 16.16 -9.72 -3.21
N VAL A 302 15.70 -10.25 -4.33
CA VAL A 302 16.38 -11.32 -5.06
C VAL A 302 16.49 -10.94 -6.53
N PHE A 303 17.71 -10.65 -6.96
CA PHE A 303 18.05 -10.31 -8.34
C PHE A 303 18.65 -11.54 -9.03
N ILE A 304 17.84 -12.27 -9.78
CA ILE A 304 18.27 -13.53 -10.41
C ILE A 304 18.98 -13.23 -11.74
N PRO A 305 20.22 -13.70 -11.97
CA PRO A 305 20.89 -13.56 -13.26
C PRO A 305 20.09 -14.18 -14.40
N ASN A 306 19.75 -13.38 -15.40
CA ASN A 306 18.84 -13.76 -16.49
C ASN A 306 19.58 -14.07 -17.80
N GLY A 307 18.83 -14.27 -18.89
CA GLY A 307 19.40 -14.61 -20.21
C GLY A 307 20.34 -13.57 -20.82
N LYS A 308 20.34 -12.33 -20.31
CA LYS A 308 21.20 -11.23 -20.75
C LYS A 308 22.44 -11.06 -19.86
N PHE A 309 22.59 -11.86 -18.80
CA PHE A 309 23.77 -11.83 -17.95
C PHE A 309 25.03 -12.13 -18.78
N ASP A 310 26.01 -11.24 -18.69
CA ASP A 310 27.31 -11.38 -19.34
C ASP A 310 28.40 -11.55 -18.27
N PRO A 311 29.06 -12.73 -18.16
CA PRO A 311 30.18 -12.92 -17.24
C PRO A 311 31.36 -11.97 -17.48
N ALA A 312 31.52 -11.42 -18.69
CA ALA A 312 32.54 -10.41 -18.97
C ALA A 312 32.13 -9.00 -18.49
N ASN A 313 30.85 -8.78 -18.21
CA ASN A 313 30.30 -7.56 -17.65
C ASN A 313 29.26 -7.88 -16.55
N PRO A 314 29.69 -8.49 -15.42
CA PRO A 314 28.78 -9.04 -14.41
C PRO A 314 28.04 -7.96 -13.61
N LYS A 315 28.41 -6.68 -13.78
CA LYS A 315 27.75 -5.53 -13.16
C LYS A 315 26.69 -4.85 -14.05
N ALA A 316 26.39 -5.39 -15.23
CA ALA A 316 25.35 -4.84 -16.07
C ALA A 316 23.96 -5.04 -15.43
N ALA A 317 23.26 -3.96 -15.10
CA ALA A 317 21.93 -3.98 -14.45
C ALA A 317 20.94 -4.89 -15.20
N LYS A 318 20.86 -4.78 -16.53
CA LYS A 318 19.98 -5.59 -17.39
C LYS A 318 20.26 -7.10 -17.39
N GLY A 319 21.36 -7.53 -16.77
CA GLY A 319 21.73 -8.94 -16.61
C GLY A 319 20.93 -9.67 -15.53
N PHE A 320 20.05 -8.99 -14.81
CA PHE A 320 19.27 -9.53 -13.70
C PHE A 320 17.77 -9.34 -13.90
N ASP A 321 16.98 -10.22 -13.30
CA ASP A 321 15.54 -10.03 -13.17
C ASP A 321 15.24 -9.11 -11.97
N GLY A 322 14.29 -8.19 -12.15
CA GLY A 322 13.87 -7.28 -11.09
C GLY A 322 13.24 -8.00 -9.90
N ALA A 323 13.50 -7.51 -8.68
CA ALA A 323 13.11 -8.19 -7.45
C ALA A 323 11.61 -8.10 -7.11
N GLY A 324 10.83 -7.28 -7.82
CA GLY A 324 9.45 -6.92 -7.43
C GLY A 324 8.43 -8.06 -7.35
N ASN A 325 8.68 -9.23 -7.95
CA ASN A 325 7.82 -10.42 -7.81
C ASN A 325 8.53 -11.61 -7.13
N ALA A 326 9.81 -11.45 -6.78
CA ALA A 326 10.62 -12.55 -6.25
C ALA A 326 10.31 -12.81 -4.78
N GLY A 327 10.52 -11.78 -3.95
CA GLY A 327 10.24 -11.76 -2.51
C GLY A 327 10.67 -13.03 -1.76
N TRP A 328 9.92 -13.38 -0.72
CA TRP A 328 10.21 -14.53 0.14
C TRP A 328 10.20 -15.89 -0.59
N ASN A 329 9.40 -16.03 -1.65
CA ASN A 329 9.39 -17.25 -2.46
C ASN A 329 10.78 -17.55 -3.05
N LYS A 330 11.50 -16.52 -3.47
CA LYS A 330 12.86 -16.68 -4.00
C LYS A 330 13.94 -16.62 -2.94
N VAL A 331 13.71 -15.98 -1.79
CA VAL A 331 14.63 -16.05 -0.64
C VAL A 331 14.91 -17.52 -0.25
N LEU A 332 13.87 -18.37 -0.23
CA LEU A 332 14.03 -19.79 0.12
C LEU A 332 15.02 -20.58 -0.77
N THR A 333 15.18 -20.14 -2.02
CA THR A 333 15.98 -20.88 -3.02
C THR A 333 17.30 -20.18 -3.33
N HIS A 334 17.34 -18.85 -3.21
CA HIS A 334 18.43 -18.00 -3.68
C HIS A 334 19.14 -17.23 -2.56
N LYS A 335 18.61 -17.26 -1.32
CA LYS A 335 19.21 -16.68 -0.11
C LYS A 335 19.00 -17.61 1.11
N LYS A 336 19.38 -18.88 0.94
CA LYS A 336 19.37 -19.92 1.98
C LYS A 336 20.18 -19.52 3.21
N HIS A 337 21.29 -18.79 3.05
CA HIS A 337 22.04 -18.25 4.20
C HIS A 337 21.19 -17.34 5.09
N LEU A 338 20.25 -16.57 4.52
CA LEU A 338 19.34 -15.75 5.32
C LEU A 338 18.41 -16.60 6.16
N MET A 339 17.88 -17.70 5.61
CA MET A 339 16.99 -18.60 6.37
C MET A 339 17.73 -19.24 7.57
N ASP A 340 18.97 -19.68 7.36
CA ASP A 340 19.81 -20.24 8.41
C ASP A 340 20.18 -19.18 9.47
N TRP A 341 20.47 -17.96 9.03
CA TRP A 341 20.78 -16.86 9.94
C TRP A 341 19.56 -16.38 10.73
N ILE A 342 18.39 -16.22 10.11
CA ILE A 342 17.13 -15.86 10.81
C ILE A 342 16.83 -16.88 11.91
N LYS A 343 17.00 -18.17 11.62
CA LYS A 343 16.84 -19.23 12.62
C LYS A 343 17.79 -19.04 13.81
N SER A 344 19.09 -18.84 13.53
CA SER A 344 20.08 -18.57 14.57
C SER A 344 19.76 -17.31 15.40
N VAL A 345 19.29 -16.24 14.76
CA VAL A 345 18.87 -15.00 15.43
C VAL A 345 17.67 -15.26 16.34
N ALA A 346 16.63 -15.96 15.86
CA ALA A 346 15.44 -16.29 16.64
C ALA A 346 15.78 -17.15 17.87
N GLU A 347 16.59 -18.20 17.69
CA GLU A 347 17.07 -19.05 18.77
C GLU A 347 17.86 -18.26 19.83
N ARG A 348 18.78 -17.39 19.39
CA ARG A 348 19.55 -16.54 20.31
C ARG A 348 18.70 -15.49 21.01
N ALA A 349 17.72 -14.90 20.31
CA ALA A 349 16.81 -13.94 20.91
C ALA A 349 16.02 -14.59 22.06
N GLY A 350 15.49 -15.79 21.83
CA GLY A 350 14.83 -16.58 22.86
C GLY A 350 15.74 -16.92 24.04
N ALA A 351 16.96 -17.41 23.76
CA ALA A 351 17.93 -17.78 24.79
C ALA A 351 18.42 -16.59 25.65
N GLN A 352 18.49 -15.40 25.05
CA GLN A 352 18.95 -14.17 25.72
C GLN A 352 17.80 -13.30 26.25
N GLY A 353 16.55 -13.73 26.08
CA GLY A 353 15.37 -12.97 26.49
C GLY A 353 15.22 -11.63 25.76
N LYS A 354 15.61 -11.57 24.48
CA LYS A 354 15.49 -10.39 23.62
C LYS A 354 14.11 -10.36 22.98
N HIS A 355 13.51 -9.18 22.93
CA HIS A 355 12.38 -8.90 22.06
C HIS A 355 12.89 -8.75 20.63
N LEU A 356 12.38 -9.58 19.71
CA LEU A 356 12.80 -9.56 18.31
C LEU A 356 11.69 -8.95 17.45
N MET A 357 12.01 -7.86 16.73
CA MET A 357 11.16 -7.30 15.68
C MET A 357 11.89 -7.46 14.35
N ALA A 358 11.41 -8.37 13.49
CA ALA A 358 11.93 -8.48 12.13
C ALA A 358 11.12 -7.62 11.16
N PHE A 359 11.82 -7.03 10.20
CA PHE A 359 11.19 -6.27 9.13
C PHE A 359 11.94 -6.45 7.82
N SER A 360 11.17 -6.51 6.75
CA SER A 360 11.63 -6.60 5.37
C SER A 360 10.59 -5.96 4.48
N HIS A 361 10.91 -5.80 3.21
CA HIS A 361 9.98 -5.17 2.29
C HIS A 361 8.76 -6.04 1.95
N TYR A 362 8.95 -7.34 1.71
CA TYR A 362 7.89 -8.19 1.15
C TYR A 362 7.01 -8.83 2.23
N PRO A 363 5.71 -9.06 1.96
CA PRO A 363 4.85 -9.87 2.82
C PRO A 363 5.39 -11.30 2.94
N THR A 364 5.23 -11.92 4.10
CA THR A 364 5.69 -13.31 4.36
C THR A 364 4.60 -14.37 4.19
N MET A 365 3.36 -13.93 3.96
CA MET A 365 2.18 -14.78 3.77
C MET A 365 1.11 -14.06 2.95
N ASP A 366 -0.03 -14.73 2.73
CA ASP A 366 -1.19 -14.15 2.06
C ASP A 366 -1.60 -12.81 2.71
N PHE A 367 -1.76 -11.79 1.87
CA PHE A 367 -2.12 -10.42 2.27
C PHE A 367 -3.54 -10.01 1.81
N TYR A 368 -4.32 -10.95 1.28
CA TYR A 368 -5.72 -10.79 0.86
C TYR A 368 -6.70 -11.46 1.82
N ALA A 369 -6.33 -11.64 3.10
CA ALA A 369 -7.17 -12.32 4.08
C ALA A 369 -7.64 -13.72 3.59
N ASN A 370 -6.73 -14.45 2.95
CA ASN A 370 -6.97 -15.76 2.35
C ASN A 370 -8.02 -15.75 1.22
N GLN A 371 -8.27 -14.60 0.58
CA GLN A 371 -9.18 -14.46 -0.57
C GLN A 371 -8.48 -14.61 -1.94
N THR A 372 -7.17 -14.88 -1.96
CA THR A 372 -6.37 -14.93 -3.21
C THR A 372 -6.99 -15.83 -4.28
N ASP A 373 -7.40 -17.05 -3.94
CA ASP A 373 -7.96 -17.99 -4.92
C ASP A 373 -9.34 -17.54 -5.43
N ALA A 374 -10.17 -16.97 -4.55
CA ALA A 374 -11.44 -16.39 -4.95
C ALA A 374 -11.24 -15.20 -5.91
N MET A 375 -10.26 -14.34 -5.63
CA MET A 375 -9.91 -13.22 -6.52
C MET A 375 -9.43 -13.71 -7.89
N LYS A 376 -8.56 -14.74 -7.94
CA LYS A 376 -8.11 -15.36 -9.20
C LYS A 376 -9.24 -15.98 -10.01
N ALA A 377 -10.27 -16.50 -9.35
CA ALA A 377 -11.42 -17.13 -10.02
C ALA A 377 -12.40 -16.12 -10.62
N VAL A 378 -12.44 -14.88 -10.12
CA VAL A 378 -13.46 -13.88 -10.46
C VAL A 378 -12.92 -12.81 -11.41
N PHE A 379 -11.68 -12.37 -11.22
CA PHE A 379 -11.10 -11.25 -11.94
C PHE A 379 -10.20 -11.70 -13.10
N LYS A 380 -9.77 -10.76 -13.93
CA LYS A 380 -8.88 -11.02 -15.06
C LYS A 380 -7.57 -11.69 -14.60
N PRO A 381 -6.95 -12.54 -15.43
CA PRO A 381 -5.62 -13.07 -15.14
C PRO A 381 -4.61 -11.95 -14.86
N GLY A 382 -3.80 -12.09 -13.81
CA GLY A 382 -2.82 -11.08 -13.40
C GLY A 382 -3.40 -9.91 -12.58
N ALA A 383 -4.73 -9.87 -12.36
CA ALA A 383 -5.35 -8.87 -11.51
C ALA A 383 -4.81 -8.91 -10.08
N PHE A 384 -4.81 -7.75 -9.42
CA PHE A 384 -4.39 -7.59 -8.03
C PHE A 384 -2.98 -8.15 -7.75
N GLN A 385 -2.08 -8.19 -8.74
CA GLN A 385 -0.69 -8.59 -8.55
C GLN A 385 -0.50 -9.90 -7.77
N THR A 386 -1.43 -10.86 -7.93
CA THR A 386 -1.47 -12.10 -7.12
C THR A 386 -0.22 -12.99 -7.25
N ALA A 387 0.63 -12.73 -8.24
CA ALA A 387 1.96 -13.35 -8.38
C ALA A 387 2.92 -13.00 -7.22
N ARG A 388 2.66 -11.93 -6.48
CA ARG A 388 3.45 -11.47 -5.33
C ARG A 388 3.05 -12.17 -4.01
N VAL A 389 1.96 -12.92 -4.01
CA VAL A 389 1.50 -13.65 -2.82
C VAL A 389 2.49 -14.79 -2.51
N PRO A 390 3.06 -14.83 -1.29
CA PRO A 390 3.91 -15.94 -0.87
C PRO A 390 3.15 -17.26 -0.91
N GLU A 391 3.83 -18.31 -1.36
CA GLU A 391 3.26 -19.67 -1.31
C GLU A 391 3.11 -20.13 0.15
N ALA A 392 2.14 -21.00 0.42
CA ALA A 392 1.95 -21.54 1.77
C ALA A 392 3.21 -22.25 2.31
N ALA A 393 3.97 -22.92 1.44
CA ALA A 393 5.25 -23.53 1.79
C ALA A 393 6.31 -22.49 2.18
N THR A 394 6.29 -21.32 1.57
CA THR A 394 7.17 -20.19 1.92
C THR A 394 6.89 -19.69 3.33
N THR A 395 5.60 -19.45 3.65
CA THR A 395 5.19 -19.06 5.00
C THR A 395 5.57 -20.11 6.04
N ALA A 396 5.31 -21.40 5.75
CA ALA A 396 5.66 -22.48 6.66
C ALA A 396 7.17 -22.59 6.92
N ALA A 397 7.98 -22.47 5.86
CA ALA A 397 9.44 -22.49 5.98
C ALA A 397 9.95 -21.32 6.83
N LEU A 398 9.40 -20.12 6.67
CA LEU A 398 9.77 -18.99 7.52
C LEU A 398 9.33 -19.17 8.97
N ALA A 399 8.11 -19.63 9.22
CA ALA A 399 7.65 -19.91 10.58
C ALA A 399 8.55 -20.94 11.29
N SER A 400 9.04 -21.94 10.55
CA SER A 400 9.95 -22.98 11.06
C SER A 400 11.33 -22.49 11.51
N THR A 401 11.70 -21.25 11.16
CA THR A 401 12.91 -20.60 11.69
C THR A 401 12.74 -20.20 13.17
N GLY A 402 11.51 -20.21 13.69
CA GLY A 402 11.19 -19.68 15.02
C GLY A 402 10.91 -18.17 15.04
N LEU A 403 10.91 -17.50 13.88
CA LEU A 403 10.48 -16.11 13.78
C LEU A 403 8.98 -15.99 14.10
N ARG A 404 8.64 -15.07 15.02
CA ARG A 404 7.25 -14.89 15.52
C ARG A 404 6.58 -13.61 15.02
N LEU A 405 7.36 -12.56 14.72
CA LEU A 405 6.86 -11.26 14.27
C LEU A 405 7.63 -10.78 13.04
N HIS A 406 6.88 -10.41 12.00
CA HIS A 406 7.42 -9.74 10.83
C HIS A 406 6.58 -8.51 10.47
N ILE A 407 7.24 -7.40 10.15
CA ILE A 407 6.62 -6.17 9.64
C ILE A 407 7.03 -6.00 8.17
N GLY A 408 6.06 -6.08 7.27
CA GLY A 408 6.23 -5.97 5.82
C GLY A 408 5.67 -4.68 5.22
N GLY A 409 5.98 -4.42 3.95
CA GLY A 409 5.47 -3.32 3.11
C GLY A 409 5.10 -3.82 1.71
N HIS A 410 5.62 -3.21 0.65
CA HIS A 410 5.60 -3.62 -0.77
C HIS A 410 4.24 -3.54 -1.47
N MET A 411 3.20 -4.09 -0.84
CA MET A 411 1.85 -4.07 -1.41
C MET A 411 1.15 -2.73 -1.17
N HIS A 412 1.71 -1.88 -0.29
CA HIS A 412 1.11 -0.65 0.23
C HIS A 412 -0.16 -0.93 1.05
N PHE A 413 -0.19 -2.07 1.75
CA PHE A 413 -1.39 -2.56 2.42
C PHE A 413 -1.38 -2.26 3.91
N ASN A 414 -2.55 -1.93 4.47
CA ASN A 414 -2.82 -2.03 5.90
C ASN A 414 -3.54 -3.34 6.20
N GLY A 415 -2.80 -4.35 6.63
CA GLY A 415 -3.34 -5.68 6.91
C GLY A 415 -2.54 -6.43 7.95
N THR A 416 -3.11 -7.51 8.45
CA THR A 416 -2.42 -8.46 9.33
C THR A 416 -2.90 -9.85 8.99
N ASN A 417 -2.00 -10.82 9.07
CA ASN A 417 -2.34 -12.22 8.93
C ASN A 417 -1.43 -13.03 9.84
N ASP A 418 -1.88 -14.22 10.22
CA ASP A 418 -1.19 -15.10 11.14
C ASP A 418 -1.11 -16.52 10.57
N TYR A 419 -0.05 -17.22 10.97
CA TYR A 419 0.19 -18.61 10.61
C TYR A 419 0.48 -19.41 11.88
N GLN A 420 -0.13 -20.60 11.97
CA GLN A 420 0.13 -21.57 13.02
C GLN A 420 0.26 -22.98 12.40
N ASP A 421 1.18 -23.78 12.92
CA ASP A 421 1.30 -25.19 12.54
C ASP A 421 1.18 -26.16 13.73
N ALA A 422 1.14 -27.45 13.41
CA ALA A 422 1.05 -28.53 14.41
C ALA A 422 2.32 -28.69 15.27
N ALA A 423 3.45 -28.10 14.85
CA ALA A 423 4.68 -28.07 15.65
C ALA A 423 4.68 -26.93 16.68
N GLY A 424 3.65 -26.08 16.66
CA GLY A 424 3.50 -24.96 17.57
C GLY A 424 4.22 -23.69 17.12
N HIS A 425 4.70 -23.63 15.87
CA HIS A 425 5.18 -22.35 15.33
C HIS A 425 4.00 -21.40 15.17
N PHE A 426 4.20 -20.14 15.53
CA PHE A 426 3.23 -19.07 15.36
C PHE A 426 3.93 -17.82 14.85
N LEU A 427 3.58 -17.40 13.63
CA LEU A 427 4.15 -16.24 12.94
C LEU A 427 3.03 -15.25 12.62
N VAL A 428 3.21 -14.00 13.01
CA VAL A 428 2.33 -12.90 12.63
C VAL A 428 3.06 -11.97 11.67
N ASN A 429 2.41 -11.71 10.53
CA ASN A 429 2.86 -10.73 9.56
C ASN A 429 1.96 -9.50 9.61
N VAL A 430 2.54 -8.37 10.02
CA VAL A 430 1.88 -7.06 10.00
C VAL A 430 2.32 -6.32 8.75
N GLN A 431 1.37 -6.00 7.88
CA GLN A 431 1.63 -5.11 6.75
C GLN A 431 1.52 -3.66 7.22
N SER A 432 2.64 -2.94 7.16
CA SER A 432 2.65 -1.50 7.35
C SER A 432 2.08 -0.84 6.09
N PRO A 433 1.10 0.07 6.23
CA PRO A 433 0.63 0.87 5.10
C PRO A 433 1.72 1.81 4.60
N SER A 434 1.58 2.21 3.33
CA SER A 434 2.40 3.23 2.70
C SER A 434 1.91 4.63 3.05
N LEU A 435 2.84 5.58 3.18
CA LEU A 435 2.54 7.00 3.28
C LEU A 435 2.11 7.63 1.95
N ALA A 436 2.24 6.92 0.84
CA ALA A 436 2.02 7.41 -0.52
C ALA A 436 0.69 6.93 -1.13
N VAL A 437 -0.23 6.33 -0.36
CA VAL A 437 -1.51 5.82 -0.87
C VAL A 437 -2.68 6.16 0.06
N TYR A 438 -3.90 5.79 -0.33
CA TYR A 438 -5.06 5.87 0.56
C TYR A 438 -4.88 5.03 1.82
N GLY A 439 -5.30 5.59 2.96
CA GLY A 439 -5.02 5.01 4.26
C GLY A 439 -3.60 5.29 4.72
N ALA A 440 -3.00 6.39 4.24
CA ALA A 440 -1.68 6.85 4.66
C ALA A 440 -1.56 6.84 6.18
N ALA A 441 -0.64 6.01 6.68
CA ALA A 441 -0.47 5.74 8.09
C ALA A 441 0.90 5.12 8.34
N TYR A 442 1.30 5.07 9.61
CA TYR A 442 2.45 4.28 10.06
C TYR A 442 2.03 3.34 11.20
N LYS A 443 2.82 2.30 11.46
CA LYS A 443 2.59 1.38 12.59
C LYS A 443 3.44 1.79 13.78
N LEU A 444 2.86 1.79 14.97
CA LEU A 444 3.60 1.83 16.23
C LEU A 444 3.55 0.44 16.86
N VAL A 445 4.71 -0.15 17.13
CA VAL A 445 4.81 -1.51 17.68
C VAL A 445 5.57 -1.47 18.99
N THR A 446 5.02 -2.10 20.02
CA THR A 446 5.59 -2.13 21.38
C THR A 446 5.40 -3.50 22.00
N TYR A 447 6.47 -4.11 22.49
CA TYR A 447 6.33 -5.24 23.42
C TYR A 447 5.85 -4.72 24.78
N THR A 448 4.67 -5.14 25.23
CA THR A 448 4.13 -4.75 26.54
C THR A 448 4.67 -5.63 27.66
N ASP A 449 5.05 -6.85 27.31
CA ASP A 449 5.76 -7.81 28.14
C ASP A 449 6.54 -8.77 27.23
N LYS A 450 7.00 -9.90 27.77
CA LYS A 450 7.83 -10.88 27.04
C LYS A 450 7.10 -11.55 25.88
N GLU A 451 5.79 -11.75 25.98
CA GLU A 451 5.01 -12.57 25.05
C GLU A 451 3.91 -11.78 24.33
N THR A 452 3.67 -10.52 24.72
CA THR A 452 2.60 -9.68 24.18
C THR A 452 3.13 -8.45 23.44
N VAL A 453 2.60 -8.20 22.26
CA VAL A 453 2.89 -7.02 21.43
C VAL A 453 1.63 -6.19 21.19
N ASP A 454 1.70 -4.90 21.48
CA ASP A 454 0.70 -3.89 21.11
C ASP A 454 1.08 -3.28 19.76
N VAL A 455 0.14 -3.27 18.81
CA VAL A 455 0.32 -2.70 17.47
C VAL A 455 -0.78 -1.69 17.20
N ARG A 456 -0.39 -0.47 16.82
CA ARG A 456 -1.32 0.63 16.50
C ARG A 456 -1.04 1.21 15.13
N THR A 457 -2.11 1.53 14.42
CA THR A 457 -2.05 2.19 13.12
C THR A 457 -2.39 3.65 13.26
N ILE A 458 -1.41 4.50 13.05
CA ILE A 458 -1.54 5.95 13.23
C ILE A 458 -1.81 6.57 11.86
N GLY A 459 -3.05 6.93 11.61
CA GLY A 459 -3.50 7.53 10.35
C GLY A 459 -3.08 8.99 10.21
N LEU A 460 -2.66 9.36 8.99
CA LEU A 460 -2.27 10.72 8.61
C LEU A 460 -3.38 11.35 7.77
N ASP A 461 -4.38 11.92 8.46
CA ASP A 461 -5.45 12.65 7.77
C ASP A 461 -5.04 14.09 7.43
N SER A 462 -4.42 14.80 8.39
CA SER A 462 -4.00 16.18 8.22
C SER A 462 -2.49 16.27 7.98
N VAL A 463 -2.09 16.59 6.74
CA VAL A 463 -0.69 16.88 6.38
C VAL A 463 -0.57 18.34 6.00
N ALA A 464 0.32 19.05 6.71
CA ALA A 464 0.61 20.44 6.39
C ALA A 464 1.18 20.54 4.97
N ARG A 465 0.69 21.51 4.19
CA ARG A 465 1.16 21.81 2.82
C ARG A 465 0.84 20.73 1.78
N HIS A 466 -0.08 19.79 2.06
CA HIS A 466 -0.52 18.79 1.07
C HIS A 466 -1.07 19.43 -0.22
N ASP A 467 -1.64 20.62 -0.11
CA ASP A 467 -2.23 21.41 -1.20
C ASP A 467 -1.24 22.35 -1.90
N GLU A 468 0.03 22.40 -1.46
CA GLU A 468 1.01 23.38 -1.96
C GLU A 468 1.27 23.25 -3.47
N LEU A 469 1.12 22.05 -4.02
CA LEU A 469 1.39 21.75 -5.43
C LEU A 469 0.14 21.90 -6.32
N PHE A 470 -1.05 22.08 -5.74
CA PHE A 470 -2.32 22.16 -6.50
C PHE A 470 -2.32 23.24 -7.60
N PRO A 471 -1.77 24.45 -7.39
CA PRO A 471 -1.68 25.44 -8.46
C PRO A 471 -0.88 24.97 -9.67
N LEU A 472 0.08 24.06 -9.50
CA LEU A 472 0.88 23.51 -10.59
C LEU A 472 0.08 22.47 -11.38
N TYR A 473 -0.68 21.61 -10.71
CA TYR A 473 -1.58 20.66 -11.36
C TYR A 473 -2.74 21.34 -12.08
N GLN A 474 -3.18 22.52 -11.63
CA GLN A 474 -4.17 23.30 -12.35
C GLN A 474 -3.66 23.67 -13.76
N ALA A 475 -2.36 23.96 -13.93
CA ALA A 475 -1.79 24.24 -15.25
C ALA A 475 -1.84 23.02 -16.18
N GLU A 476 -1.55 21.82 -15.65
CA GLU A 476 -1.73 20.56 -16.39
C GLU A 476 -3.18 20.35 -16.79
N HIS A 477 -4.11 20.51 -15.86
CA HIS A 477 -5.53 20.37 -16.12
C HIS A 477 -5.98 21.32 -17.24
N ASP A 478 -5.61 22.60 -17.16
CA ASP A 478 -5.99 23.62 -18.14
C ASP A 478 -5.40 23.30 -19.53
N TYR A 479 -4.16 22.83 -19.58
CA TYR A 479 -3.53 22.35 -20.81
C TYR A 479 -4.32 21.18 -21.43
N LEU A 480 -4.62 20.14 -20.65
CA LEU A 480 -5.32 18.95 -21.13
C LEU A 480 -6.76 19.26 -21.58
N GLN A 481 -7.46 20.16 -20.90
CA GLN A 481 -8.80 20.59 -21.30
C GLN A 481 -8.79 21.42 -22.58
N GLY A 482 -7.76 22.25 -22.78
CA GLY A 482 -7.59 23.06 -24.00
C GLY A 482 -7.09 22.27 -25.22
N SER A 483 -6.45 21.13 -25.02
CA SER A 483 -5.88 20.30 -26.10
C SER A 483 -6.94 19.49 -26.85
N THR A 484 -6.80 19.41 -28.18
CA THR A 484 -7.60 18.54 -29.06
C THR A 484 -6.84 17.27 -29.48
N ALA A 485 -5.58 17.12 -29.06
CA ALA A 485 -4.80 15.92 -29.36
C ALA A 485 -5.40 14.71 -28.63
N SER A 486 -5.62 13.61 -29.35
CA SER A 486 -6.27 12.41 -28.78
C SER A 486 -5.54 11.86 -27.55
N GLY A 487 -4.19 11.91 -27.56
CA GLY A 487 -3.37 11.50 -26.43
C GLY A 487 -3.59 12.37 -25.18
N ASP A 488 -3.81 13.68 -25.33
CA ASP A 488 -4.06 14.57 -24.20
C ASP A 488 -5.50 14.43 -23.70
N VAL A 489 -6.46 14.28 -24.62
CA VAL A 489 -7.87 14.02 -24.29
C VAL A 489 -8.01 12.73 -23.44
N ALA A 490 -7.27 11.68 -23.79
CA ALA A 490 -7.25 10.42 -23.05
C ALA A 490 -6.66 10.54 -21.63
N ARG A 491 -5.90 11.61 -21.35
CA ARG A 491 -5.27 11.86 -20.04
C ARG A 491 -6.04 12.84 -19.16
N ARG A 492 -7.20 13.34 -19.60
CA ARG A 492 -8.01 14.26 -18.78
C ARG A 492 -8.46 13.59 -17.49
N TRP A 493 -8.36 14.33 -16.39
CA TRP A 493 -8.72 13.91 -15.04
C TRP A 493 -9.65 14.91 -14.37
N ASN A 494 -10.29 14.50 -13.26
CA ASN A 494 -11.31 15.32 -12.60
C ASN A 494 -10.69 16.40 -11.69
N ARG A 495 -10.90 17.68 -12.01
CA ARG A 495 -10.39 18.84 -11.26
C ARG A 495 -10.72 18.79 -9.76
N ALA A 496 -11.83 18.16 -9.35
CA ALA A 496 -12.30 18.20 -7.98
C ALA A 496 -11.32 17.61 -6.94
N ILE A 497 -10.31 16.83 -7.36
CA ILE A 497 -9.21 16.43 -6.46
C ILE A 497 -8.46 17.65 -5.87
N LEU A 498 -8.37 18.75 -6.62
CA LEU A 498 -7.72 19.99 -6.17
C LEU A 498 -8.57 20.81 -5.18
N ASP A 499 -9.80 20.38 -4.89
CA ASP A 499 -10.69 21.02 -3.92
C ASP A 499 -10.70 20.27 -2.57
N THR A 500 -9.90 19.22 -2.42
CA THR A 500 -9.73 18.44 -1.18
C THR A 500 -9.07 19.28 -0.08
N ARG A 501 -9.43 19.01 1.17
CA ARG A 501 -9.10 19.85 2.34
C ARG A 501 -8.13 19.22 3.33
N SER A 502 -7.95 17.91 3.22
CA SER A 502 -7.01 17.13 4.03
C SER A 502 -6.28 16.13 3.14
N TYR A 503 -5.21 15.56 3.66
CA TYR A 503 -4.49 14.50 2.99
C TYR A 503 -5.31 13.20 2.93
N GLY A 504 -6.14 12.95 3.94
CA GLY A 504 -7.12 11.85 3.91
C GLY A 504 -8.12 12.02 2.76
N GLU A 505 -8.69 13.22 2.59
CA GLU A 505 -9.59 13.52 1.46
C GLU A 505 -8.86 13.39 0.11
N PHE A 506 -7.64 13.93 0.01
CA PHE A 506 -6.81 13.87 -1.21
C PHE A 506 -6.52 12.43 -1.61
N THR A 507 -5.98 11.62 -0.70
CA THR A 507 -5.64 10.22 -0.97
C THR A 507 -6.88 9.37 -1.25
N ARG A 508 -8.01 9.63 -0.57
CA ARG A 508 -9.30 8.97 -0.83
C ARG A 508 -9.79 9.25 -2.24
N TYR A 509 -9.72 10.50 -2.68
CA TYR A 509 -10.12 10.93 -4.02
C TYR A 509 -9.19 10.34 -5.09
N TYR A 510 -7.87 10.48 -4.89
CA TYR A 510 -6.84 9.88 -5.73
C TYR A 510 -7.12 8.39 -5.96
N PHE A 511 -7.40 7.63 -4.90
CA PHE A 511 -7.57 6.19 -5.01
C PHE A 511 -8.89 5.80 -5.73
N GLY A 512 -9.94 6.61 -5.59
CA GLY A 512 -11.15 6.46 -6.39
C GLY A 512 -10.88 6.68 -7.89
N GLU A 513 -10.08 7.69 -8.22
CA GLU A 513 -9.63 7.94 -9.60
C GLU A 513 -8.69 6.84 -10.12
N LEU A 514 -7.77 6.31 -9.30
CA LEU A 514 -6.92 5.17 -9.66
C LEU A 514 -7.77 3.94 -9.99
N SER A 515 -8.80 3.69 -9.20
CA SER A 515 -9.76 2.63 -9.50
C SER A 515 -10.45 2.84 -10.85
N ARG A 516 -10.92 4.07 -11.12
CA ARG A 516 -11.63 4.45 -12.35
C ARG A 516 -10.75 4.43 -13.60
N LEU A 517 -9.55 4.98 -13.50
CA LEU A 517 -8.64 5.22 -14.62
C LEU A 517 -7.80 3.99 -14.96
N ARG A 518 -7.65 3.03 -14.03
CA ARG A 518 -6.75 1.90 -14.20
C ARG A 518 -7.35 0.57 -13.76
N PHE A 519 -7.65 0.40 -12.47
CA PHE A 519 -7.97 -0.94 -11.94
C PHE A 519 -9.22 -1.56 -12.57
N LEU A 520 -10.25 -0.76 -12.86
CA LEU A 520 -11.45 -1.24 -13.54
C LEU A 520 -11.13 -1.83 -14.93
N ASP A 521 -10.18 -1.25 -15.66
CA ASP A 521 -9.75 -1.78 -16.97
C ASP A 521 -8.80 -2.96 -16.84
N GLU A 522 -7.86 -2.92 -15.90
CA GLU A 522 -6.87 -3.99 -15.72
C GLU A 522 -7.47 -5.25 -15.10
N TYR A 523 -8.36 -5.11 -14.10
CA TYR A 523 -8.75 -6.22 -13.23
C TYR A 523 -10.13 -6.81 -13.54
N TRP A 524 -11.08 -6.01 -14.03
CA TRP A 524 -12.48 -6.44 -14.13
C TRP A 524 -12.83 -6.93 -15.54
N PRO A 525 -13.52 -8.08 -15.68
CA PRO A 525 -14.20 -8.47 -16.94
C PRO A 525 -15.14 -7.36 -17.46
N CYS A 526 -15.40 -7.32 -18.76
CA CYS A 526 -16.10 -6.21 -19.42
C CYS A 526 -17.46 -5.91 -18.78
N GLU A 527 -18.30 -6.92 -18.66
CA GLU A 527 -19.65 -6.85 -18.10
C GLU A 527 -19.64 -6.52 -16.60
N MET A 528 -18.63 -6.99 -15.88
CA MET A 528 -18.46 -6.66 -14.47
C MET A 528 -18.02 -5.21 -14.28
N LYS A 529 -17.12 -4.71 -15.14
CA LYS A 529 -16.72 -3.31 -15.18
C LYS A 529 -17.94 -2.42 -15.44
N GLU A 530 -18.74 -2.73 -16.47
CA GLU A 530 -19.96 -1.97 -16.79
C GLU A 530 -20.88 -1.89 -15.56
N ALA A 531 -21.20 -3.03 -14.95
CA ALA A 531 -22.03 -3.08 -13.75
C ALA A 531 -21.44 -2.25 -12.59
N ALA A 532 -20.13 -2.36 -12.33
CA ALA A 532 -19.46 -1.63 -11.25
C ALA A 532 -19.37 -0.11 -11.51
N THR A 533 -19.40 0.33 -12.78
CA THR A 533 -19.35 1.75 -13.15
C THR A 533 -20.72 2.39 -13.37
N SER A 534 -21.78 1.60 -13.49
CA SER A 534 -23.12 2.10 -13.84
C SER A 534 -24.16 1.96 -12.74
N LEU A 535 -23.99 1.01 -11.80
CA LEU A 535 -24.98 0.73 -10.76
C LEU A 535 -24.63 1.45 -9.46
N ASP A 536 -25.63 2.07 -8.83
CA ASP A 536 -25.57 2.42 -7.40
C ASP A 536 -25.94 1.21 -6.52
N ALA A 537 -25.66 1.29 -5.22
CA ALA A 537 -25.94 0.17 -4.31
C ALA A 537 -27.43 -0.14 -4.15
N LYS A 538 -28.33 0.84 -4.39
CA LYS A 538 -29.79 0.60 -4.39
C LYS A 538 -30.16 -0.30 -5.56
N GLN A 539 -29.69 0.02 -6.75
CA GLN A 539 -29.90 -0.78 -7.96
C GLN A 539 -29.26 -2.16 -7.85
N MET A 540 -28.06 -2.26 -7.25
CA MET A 540 -27.44 -3.54 -6.94
C MET A 540 -28.31 -4.39 -6.00
N LEU A 541 -28.89 -3.79 -4.95
CA LEU A 541 -29.78 -4.50 -4.04
C LEU A 541 -31.07 -4.93 -4.75
N ILE A 542 -31.64 -4.12 -5.63
CA ILE A 542 -32.82 -4.49 -6.42
C ILE A 542 -32.48 -5.62 -7.40
N LEU A 543 -31.38 -5.53 -8.14
CA LEU A 543 -30.92 -6.56 -9.08
C LEU A 543 -30.65 -7.91 -8.39
N SER A 544 -30.15 -7.89 -7.15
CA SER A 544 -29.96 -9.11 -6.37
C SER A 544 -31.28 -9.86 -6.11
N GLN A 545 -32.41 -9.15 -6.13
CA GLN A 545 -33.76 -9.71 -5.93
C GLN A 545 -34.55 -9.93 -7.23
N LEU A 546 -34.05 -9.43 -8.36
CA LEU A 546 -34.74 -9.49 -9.64
C LEU A 546 -34.91 -10.94 -10.10
N ARG A 547 -36.12 -11.23 -10.59
CA ARG A 547 -36.47 -12.47 -11.27
C ARG A 547 -37.25 -12.11 -12.51
N THR A 548 -36.57 -12.09 -13.65
CA THR A 548 -37.20 -11.84 -14.95
C THR A 548 -36.81 -12.91 -15.95
N GLN A 549 -37.62 -13.02 -17.00
CA GLN A 549 -37.31 -13.77 -18.24
C GLN A 549 -36.91 -12.83 -19.37
N VAL A 550 -36.95 -11.50 -19.16
CA VAL A 550 -36.45 -10.51 -20.12
C VAL A 550 -34.92 -10.66 -20.21
N THR A 551 -34.41 -10.73 -21.43
CA THR A 551 -32.98 -10.95 -21.69
C THR A 551 -32.21 -9.64 -21.87
N LEU A 552 -30.88 -9.71 -21.81
CA LEU A 552 -30.01 -8.56 -22.08
C LEU A 552 -30.23 -7.97 -23.48
N ALA A 553 -30.47 -8.83 -24.48
CA ALA A 553 -30.78 -8.41 -25.85
C ALA A 553 -32.04 -7.54 -25.95
N GLN A 554 -32.99 -7.69 -25.02
CA GLN A 554 -34.25 -6.96 -25.00
C GLN A 554 -34.14 -5.60 -24.26
N LEU A 555 -33.02 -5.28 -23.62
CA LEU A 555 -32.87 -4.05 -22.83
C LEU A 555 -33.00 -2.77 -23.67
N GLU A 556 -32.63 -2.81 -24.95
CA GLU A 556 -32.79 -1.67 -25.87
C GLU A 556 -34.27 -1.26 -26.04
N GLU A 557 -35.20 -2.19 -25.85
CA GLU A 557 -36.66 -1.97 -25.92
C GLU A 557 -37.26 -1.51 -24.58
N ALA A 558 -36.49 -1.50 -23.49
CA ALA A 558 -36.91 -1.08 -22.15
C ALA A 558 -35.91 -0.10 -21.50
N PRO A 559 -35.61 1.04 -22.13
CA PRO A 559 -34.58 1.97 -21.67
C PRO A 559 -34.94 2.58 -20.31
N GLY A 560 -33.92 2.76 -19.44
CA GLY A 560 -34.03 3.51 -18.20
C GLY A 560 -34.50 2.73 -16.97
N ILE A 561 -34.74 1.41 -17.07
CA ILE A 561 -35.08 0.57 -15.90
C ILE A 561 -33.81 0.14 -15.16
N VAL A 562 -32.83 -0.41 -15.89
CA VAL A 562 -31.54 -0.85 -15.35
C VAL A 562 -30.42 -0.26 -16.20
N PRO A 563 -29.39 0.38 -15.61
CA PRO A 563 -28.32 1.03 -16.36
C PRO A 563 -27.21 0.06 -16.76
N ILE A 564 -27.55 -1.08 -17.36
CA ILE A 564 -26.61 -2.06 -17.95
C ILE A 564 -27.02 -2.38 -19.38
N SER A 565 -26.13 -2.97 -20.17
CA SER A 565 -26.40 -3.27 -21.58
C SER A 565 -25.95 -4.68 -21.98
N ALA A 566 -26.15 -5.01 -23.25
CA ALA A 566 -25.61 -6.23 -23.87
C ALA A 566 -24.23 -6.00 -24.53
N ALA A 567 -23.58 -4.83 -24.35
CA ALA A 567 -22.37 -4.45 -25.10
C ALA A 567 -21.19 -5.42 -24.89
N CYS A 568 -21.10 -6.04 -23.71
CA CYS A 568 -20.06 -7.01 -23.37
C CYS A 568 -20.44 -8.46 -23.71
N ALA A 569 -21.67 -8.70 -24.19
CA ALA A 569 -22.21 -10.03 -24.45
C ALA A 569 -22.12 -10.44 -25.94
N ALA A 570 -22.02 -11.74 -26.18
CA ALA A 570 -22.10 -12.32 -27.52
C ALA A 570 -23.56 -12.46 -27.96
N LYS A 571 -23.83 -12.11 -29.22
CA LYS A 571 -25.16 -12.27 -29.82
C LYS A 571 -25.55 -13.75 -29.89
N GLY A 572 -26.62 -14.12 -29.20
CA GLY A 572 -27.21 -15.45 -29.24
C GLY A 572 -28.44 -15.54 -30.14
N THR A 573 -28.94 -16.76 -30.30
CA THR A 573 -30.23 -17.02 -30.95
C THR A 573 -31.28 -17.24 -29.87
N ALA A 574 -32.41 -16.53 -29.96
CA ALA A 574 -33.51 -16.70 -29.01
C ALA A 574 -34.08 -18.14 -29.09
N THR A 575 -34.18 -18.82 -27.94
CA THR A 575 -34.59 -20.24 -27.87
C THR A 575 -35.73 -20.55 -26.89
N ALA A 576 -36.27 -19.57 -26.14
CA ALA A 576 -37.38 -19.77 -25.18
C ALA A 576 -38.49 -18.70 -25.28
N ALA A 577 -39.65 -19.00 -24.66
CA ALA A 577 -40.91 -18.25 -24.76
C ALA A 577 -40.73 -16.74 -24.49
N VAL A 578 -41.08 -15.93 -25.48
CA VAL A 578 -40.85 -14.48 -25.49
C VAL A 578 -41.78 -13.78 -24.50
N VAL A 579 -41.25 -13.35 -23.35
CA VAL A 579 -41.89 -12.28 -22.58
C VAL A 579 -41.58 -10.93 -23.26
N PRO A 580 -42.54 -10.00 -23.30
CA PRO A 580 -42.28 -8.68 -23.86
C PRO A 580 -41.29 -7.91 -22.97
N ALA A 581 -40.42 -7.08 -23.57
CA ALA A 581 -39.47 -6.27 -22.81
C ALA A 581 -40.15 -5.37 -21.75
N SER A 582 -41.40 -4.97 -21.98
CA SER A 582 -42.22 -4.19 -21.04
C SER A 582 -42.50 -4.91 -19.71
N GLN A 583 -42.37 -6.24 -19.65
CA GLN A 583 -42.51 -7.02 -18.42
C GLN A 583 -41.44 -6.63 -17.37
N LEU A 584 -40.27 -6.17 -17.81
CA LEU A 584 -39.16 -5.78 -16.94
C LEU A 584 -39.57 -4.71 -15.92
N SER A 585 -40.47 -3.79 -16.28
CA SER A 585 -40.97 -2.75 -15.36
C SER A 585 -41.72 -3.34 -14.17
N ALA A 586 -42.55 -4.35 -14.40
CA ALA A 586 -43.30 -5.02 -13.34
C ALA A 586 -42.37 -5.87 -12.46
N ASP A 587 -41.46 -6.62 -13.08
CA ASP A 587 -40.48 -7.45 -12.38
C ASP A 587 -39.54 -6.61 -11.51
N TRP A 588 -39.12 -5.44 -12.00
CA TRP A 588 -38.32 -4.47 -11.26
C TRP A 588 -39.07 -3.88 -10.06
N ALA A 589 -40.36 -3.59 -10.18
CA ALA A 589 -41.18 -3.12 -9.07
C ALA A 589 -41.32 -4.19 -7.97
N GLU A 590 -41.50 -5.46 -8.34
CA GLU A 590 -41.51 -6.57 -7.38
C GLU A 590 -40.16 -6.73 -6.68
N ALA A 591 -39.06 -6.69 -7.45
CA ALA A 591 -37.70 -6.75 -6.92
C ALA A 591 -37.42 -5.58 -5.96
N THR A 592 -37.91 -4.38 -6.27
CA THR A 592 -37.82 -3.20 -5.42
C THR A 592 -38.55 -3.40 -4.09
N ALA A 593 -39.75 -3.98 -4.10
CA ALA A 593 -40.48 -4.30 -2.87
C ALA A 593 -39.73 -5.32 -2.00
N LYS A 594 -39.08 -6.32 -2.60
CA LYS A 594 -38.22 -7.29 -1.88
C LYS A 594 -36.97 -6.64 -1.30
N ALA A 595 -36.26 -5.83 -2.09
CA ALA A 595 -35.10 -5.06 -1.65
C ALA A 595 -35.45 -4.13 -0.48
N ASN A 596 -36.61 -3.48 -0.52
CA ASN A 596 -37.07 -2.62 0.57
C ASN A 596 -37.33 -3.41 1.87
N LYS A 597 -37.86 -4.63 1.78
CA LYS A 597 -38.02 -5.52 2.94
C LYS A 597 -36.67 -5.92 3.54
N LEU A 598 -35.67 -6.24 2.71
CA LEU A 598 -34.31 -6.56 3.18
C LEU A 598 -33.67 -5.38 3.91
N ALA A 599 -33.72 -4.18 3.32
CA ALA A 599 -33.20 -2.97 3.95
C ALA A 599 -33.91 -2.69 5.29
N SER A 600 -35.25 -2.73 5.29
CA SER A 600 -36.06 -2.46 6.50
C SER A 600 -35.81 -3.48 7.62
N ALA A 601 -35.57 -4.75 7.28
CA ALA A 601 -35.24 -5.79 8.26
C ALA A 601 -33.89 -5.52 8.97
N ALA A 602 -32.98 -4.80 8.33
CA ALA A 602 -31.72 -4.33 8.90
C ALA A 602 -31.83 -2.92 9.53
N GLY A 603 -33.03 -2.34 9.63
CA GLY A 603 -33.24 -0.99 10.15
C GLY A 603 -32.80 0.13 9.20
N LEU A 604 -32.60 -0.15 7.92
CA LEU A 604 -32.14 0.79 6.89
C LEU A 604 -33.27 1.13 5.90
N LYS A 605 -33.13 2.27 5.19
CA LYS A 605 -34.04 2.63 4.08
C LYS A 605 -33.38 2.29 2.75
N LEU A 606 -34.14 1.67 1.83
CA LEU A 606 -33.64 1.34 0.49
C LEU A 606 -33.11 2.58 -0.26
N ASP A 607 -33.75 3.73 -0.08
CA ASP A 607 -33.33 4.96 -0.75
C ASP A 607 -31.98 5.48 -0.27
N ASP A 608 -31.55 5.17 0.96
CA ASP A 608 -30.25 5.63 1.46
C ASP A 608 -29.09 4.86 0.81
N PHE A 609 -29.34 3.70 0.20
CA PHE A 609 -28.32 2.94 -0.54
C PHE A 609 -27.86 3.68 -1.80
N SER A 610 -28.68 4.56 -2.40
CA SER A 610 -28.26 5.30 -3.61
C SER A 610 -27.15 6.31 -3.34
N ARG A 611 -26.85 6.63 -2.07
CA ARG A 611 -25.69 7.44 -1.68
C ARG A 611 -24.37 6.73 -1.98
N ILE A 612 -24.36 5.39 -2.01
CA ILE A 612 -23.24 4.61 -2.52
C ILE A 612 -23.39 4.56 -4.04
N SER A 613 -22.90 5.62 -4.69
CA SER A 613 -22.78 5.66 -6.15
C SER A 613 -21.85 4.58 -6.69
N ALA A 614 -21.85 4.36 -8.00
CA ALA A 614 -20.87 3.48 -8.66
C ALA A 614 -19.41 3.84 -8.29
N TYR A 615 -19.10 5.15 -8.28
CA TYR A 615 -17.78 5.66 -7.89
C TYR A 615 -17.40 5.30 -6.45
N GLU A 616 -18.37 5.42 -5.54
CA GLU A 616 -18.19 5.03 -4.15
C GLU A 616 -18.01 3.52 -4.01
N PHE A 617 -18.80 2.70 -4.72
CA PHE A 617 -18.68 1.24 -4.67
C PHE A 617 -17.33 0.72 -5.13
N HIS A 618 -16.89 1.06 -6.35
CA HIS A 618 -15.62 0.54 -6.85
C HIS A 618 -14.44 1.15 -6.07
N GLY A 619 -14.57 2.39 -5.59
CA GLY A 619 -13.63 3.01 -4.67
C GLY A 619 -13.53 2.25 -3.35
N ASP A 620 -14.64 1.98 -2.68
CA ASP A 620 -14.72 1.27 -1.39
C ASP A 620 -14.19 -0.16 -1.50
N PHE A 621 -14.49 -0.87 -2.59
CA PHE A 621 -13.95 -2.19 -2.86
C PHE A 621 -12.41 -2.16 -2.92
N HIS A 622 -11.82 -1.36 -3.81
CA HIS A 622 -10.37 -1.33 -3.96
C HIS A 622 -9.68 -0.71 -2.73
N ARG A 623 -10.28 0.30 -2.08
CA ARG A 623 -9.75 0.86 -0.83
C ARG A 623 -9.73 -0.18 0.29
N THR A 624 -10.70 -1.08 0.38
CA THR A 624 -10.71 -2.15 1.38
C THR A 624 -9.65 -3.21 1.09
N VAL A 625 -9.42 -3.52 -0.19
CA VAL A 625 -8.31 -4.39 -0.61
C VAL A 625 -6.97 -3.88 -0.06
N TYR A 626 -6.73 -2.57 -0.10
CA TYR A 626 -5.45 -1.98 0.30
C TYR A 626 -5.41 -1.53 1.76
N ALA A 627 -6.47 -0.97 2.33
CA ALA A 627 -6.41 -0.27 3.62
C ALA A 627 -7.10 -1.01 4.78
N GLY A 628 -7.73 -2.16 4.53
CA GLY A 628 -8.36 -2.99 5.56
C GLY A 628 -9.31 -2.19 6.47
N GLU A 629 -9.11 -2.26 7.79
CA GLU A 629 -9.94 -1.56 8.77
C GLU A 629 -9.96 -0.02 8.60
N LEU A 630 -8.92 0.59 8.02
CA LEU A 630 -8.92 2.04 7.74
C LEU A 630 -10.01 2.41 6.71
N ALA A 631 -10.24 1.55 5.71
CA ALA A 631 -11.31 1.75 4.74
C ALA A 631 -12.69 1.58 5.41
N LEU A 632 -12.85 0.60 6.28
CA LEU A 632 -14.12 0.38 7.00
C LEU A 632 -14.45 1.56 7.93
N ARG A 633 -13.43 2.13 8.59
CA ARG A 633 -13.57 3.34 9.39
C ARG A 633 -14.02 4.53 8.56
N ASP A 634 -13.43 4.75 7.38
CA ASP A 634 -13.81 5.81 6.44
C ASP A 634 -15.25 5.64 5.92
N MET A 635 -15.68 4.40 5.65
CA MET A 635 -17.06 4.11 5.25
C MET A 635 -18.08 4.48 6.35
N GLY A 636 -17.71 4.28 7.62
CA GLY A 636 -18.59 4.47 8.77
C GLY A 636 -19.65 3.37 8.93
N ALA A 637 -20.30 3.35 10.10
CA ALA A 637 -21.19 2.26 10.51
C ALA A 637 -22.41 2.07 9.59
N GLU A 638 -23.02 3.16 9.11
CA GLU A 638 -24.19 3.09 8.23
C GLU A 638 -23.86 2.40 6.91
N ARG A 639 -22.77 2.81 6.24
CA ARG A 639 -22.35 2.23 4.95
C ARG A 639 -21.87 0.79 5.11
N VAL A 640 -21.14 0.49 6.18
CA VAL A 640 -20.78 -0.90 6.52
C VAL A 640 -22.04 -1.77 6.69
N SER A 641 -23.07 -1.26 7.36
CA SER A 641 -24.35 -1.97 7.51
C SER A 641 -25.09 -2.15 6.17
N GLN A 642 -25.04 -1.16 5.28
CA GLN A 642 -25.59 -1.27 3.92
C GLN A 642 -24.87 -2.39 3.12
N TYR A 643 -23.54 -2.46 3.20
CA TYR A 643 -22.81 -3.55 2.55
C TYR A 643 -23.11 -4.93 3.13
N LYS A 644 -23.30 -5.05 4.46
CA LYS A 644 -23.74 -6.32 5.08
C LYS A 644 -25.07 -6.80 4.49
N VAL A 645 -26.02 -5.91 4.24
CA VAL A 645 -27.29 -6.26 3.57
C VAL A 645 -27.04 -6.78 2.16
N LEU A 646 -26.22 -6.10 1.36
CA LEU A 646 -25.87 -6.53 0.01
C LEU A 646 -25.19 -7.90 -0.02
N MET A 647 -24.24 -8.14 0.88
CA MET A 647 -23.52 -9.42 1.00
C MET A 647 -24.46 -10.59 1.29
N GLY A 648 -25.56 -10.34 2.02
CA GLY A 648 -26.59 -11.34 2.34
C GLY A 648 -27.76 -11.42 1.35
N ALA A 649 -27.81 -10.55 0.34
CA ALA A 649 -29.01 -10.40 -0.51
C ALA A 649 -29.09 -11.41 -1.67
N PHE A 650 -27.97 -11.97 -2.12
CA PHE A 650 -27.93 -12.79 -3.33
C PHE A 650 -28.61 -14.16 -3.17
N PRO A 651 -29.19 -14.73 -4.25
CA PRO A 651 -29.71 -16.09 -4.21
C PRO A 651 -28.67 -17.13 -3.76
N ALA A 652 -29.10 -18.14 -3.01
CA ALA A 652 -28.25 -19.25 -2.59
C ALA A 652 -27.60 -19.98 -3.77
N SER A 653 -28.34 -20.14 -4.88
CA SER A 653 -27.85 -20.69 -6.13
C SER A 653 -28.33 -19.82 -7.29
N PRO A 654 -27.54 -18.80 -7.70
CA PRO A 654 -27.83 -18.02 -8.89
C PRO A 654 -27.80 -18.91 -10.14
N GLU A 655 -28.60 -18.57 -11.13
CA GLU A 655 -28.64 -19.26 -12.42
C GLU A 655 -27.25 -19.27 -13.09
N GLU A 656 -26.97 -20.31 -13.87
CA GLU A 656 -25.71 -20.41 -14.63
C GLU A 656 -25.70 -19.38 -15.76
N ILE A 657 -24.52 -18.82 -16.03
CA ILE A 657 -24.35 -17.91 -17.17
C ILE A 657 -24.34 -18.73 -18.45
N LEU A 658 -25.26 -18.43 -19.37
CA LEU A 658 -25.20 -18.94 -20.73
C LEU A 658 -24.03 -18.27 -21.46
N GLU A 659 -23.12 -19.07 -22.03
CA GLU A 659 -21.95 -18.59 -22.75
C GLU A 659 -21.95 -18.99 -24.23
N ILE A 660 -21.40 -18.13 -25.08
CA ILE A 660 -21.15 -18.39 -26.51
C ILE A 660 -19.70 -17.97 -26.79
N GLY A 661 -18.86 -18.94 -27.17
CA GLY A 661 -17.45 -18.68 -27.48
C GLY A 661 -16.65 -18.10 -26.32
N GLY A 662 -16.95 -18.52 -25.08
CA GLY A 662 -16.27 -18.04 -23.86
C GLY A 662 -16.64 -16.63 -23.44
N LYS A 663 -17.75 -16.08 -23.96
CA LYS A 663 -18.35 -14.82 -23.53
C LYS A 663 -19.78 -15.03 -23.05
N PRO A 664 -20.28 -14.24 -22.08
CA PRO A 664 -21.69 -14.26 -21.74
C PRO A 664 -22.57 -14.01 -22.97
N SER A 665 -23.68 -14.73 -23.11
CA SER A 665 -24.66 -14.50 -24.17
C SER A 665 -25.61 -13.35 -23.81
N ASP A 666 -26.03 -12.57 -24.80
CA ASP A 666 -27.11 -11.58 -24.65
C ASP A 666 -28.50 -12.21 -24.40
N GLN A 667 -28.61 -13.54 -24.51
CA GLN A 667 -29.82 -14.29 -24.21
C GLN A 667 -29.97 -14.66 -22.72
N ASN A 668 -28.97 -14.33 -21.88
CA ASN A 668 -29.15 -14.41 -20.43
C ASN A 668 -30.26 -13.46 -19.98
N ALA A 669 -31.08 -13.89 -19.01
CA ALA A 669 -31.99 -12.98 -18.33
C ALA A 669 -31.21 -11.86 -17.61
N VAL A 670 -31.77 -10.65 -17.55
CA VAL A 670 -31.09 -9.42 -17.12
C VAL A 670 -30.33 -9.58 -15.79
N GLN A 671 -30.88 -10.31 -14.83
CA GLN A 671 -30.26 -10.50 -13.51
C GLN A 671 -29.08 -11.48 -13.47
N VAL A 672 -28.95 -12.39 -14.44
CA VAL A 672 -28.16 -13.63 -14.29
C VAL A 672 -26.67 -13.32 -14.10
N LEU A 673 -26.10 -12.51 -14.99
CA LEU A 673 -24.68 -12.13 -14.93
C LEU A 673 -24.37 -11.45 -13.59
N PHE A 674 -25.15 -10.43 -13.23
CA PHE A 674 -24.98 -9.69 -11.98
C PHE A 674 -25.08 -10.61 -10.75
N GLN A 675 -26.16 -11.40 -10.64
CA GLN A 675 -26.36 -12.27 -9.48
C GLN A 675 -25.25 -13.32 -9.33
N ARG A 676 -24.73 -13.85 -10.43
CA ARG A 676 -23.68 -14.87 -10.40
C ARG A 676 -22.32 -14.26 -10.06
N GLN A 677 -21.93 -13.19 -10.75
CA GLN A 677 -20.63 -12.57 -10.62
C GLN A 677 -20.52 -11.72 -9.36
N PHE A 678 -21.48 -10.84 -9.09
CA PHE A 678 -21.41 -9.94 -7.93
C PHE A 678 -21.64 -10.66 -6.60
N LYS A 679 -22.31 -11.83 -6.59
CA LYS A 679 -22.28 -12.68 -5.39
C LYS A 679 -20.85 -13.04 -4.98
N GLN A 680 -19.98 -13.36 -5.95
CA GLN A 680 -18.58 -13.66 -5.68
C GLN A 680 -17.79 -12.39 -5.30
N VAL A 681 -18.04 -11.27 -5.98
CA VAL A 681 -17.42 -9.97 -5.63
C VAL A 681 -17.75 -9.59 -4.18
N PHE A 682 -19.02 -9.67 -3.76
CA PHE A 682 -19.41 -9.37 -2.38
C PHE A 682 -18.93 -10.41 -1.38
N ALA A 683 -18.73 -11.67 -1.77
CA ALA A 683 -18.09 -12.67 -0.92
C ALA A 683 -16.61 -12.35 -0.67
N ILE A 684 -15.87 -11.98 -1.71
CA ILE A 684 -14.48 -11.50 -1.61
C ILE A 684 -14.43 -10.23 -0.76
N PHE A 685 -15.32 -9.28 -1.02
CA PHE A 685 -15.38 -8.01 -0.30
C PHE A 685 -15.66 -8.25 1.20
N LYS A 686 -16.57 -9.18 1.52
CA LYS A 686 -16.81 -9.61 2.89
C LYS A 686 -15.54 -10.18 3.53
N GLY A 687 -14.85 -11.11 2.85
CA GLY A 687 -13.62 -11.73 3.35
C GLY A 687 -12.54 -10.69 3.66
N LEU A 688 -12.32 -9.73 2.76
CA LEU A 688 -11.35 -8.65 2.93
C LEU A 688 -11.69 -7.74 4.13
N GLY A 689 -12.95 -7.32 4.30
CA GLY A 689 -13.37 -6.52 5.47
C GLY A 689 -13.68 -7.34 6.73
N SER A 690 -13.35 -8.63 6.73
CA SER A 690 -13.47 -9.57 7.85
C SER A 690 -12.12 -10.16 8.25
N ALA A 691 -11.04 -9.60 7.72
CA ALA A 691 -9.66 -10.01 7.98
C ALA A 691 -9.28 -9.88 9.46
N ARG A 692 -8.06 -10.32 9.81
CA ARG A 692 -7.51 -10.05 11.14
C ARG A 692 -7.43 -8.54 11.38
N PRO A 693 -7.53 -8.11 12.65
CA PRO A 693 -7.44 -6.70 13.03
C PRO A 693 -6.19 -6.02 12.45
N SER A 694 -6.32 -4.79 11.99
CA SER A 694 -5.21 -4.03 11.44
C SER A 694 -5.16 -2.57 11.91
N GLY A 695 -6.09 -2.12 12.76
CA GLY A 695 -6.13 -0.81 13.41
C GLY A 695 -5.28 -0.78 14.68
N HIS A 696 -5.90 -1.06 15.84
CA HIS A 696 -5.24 -1.26 17.13
C HIS A 696 -5.52 -2.67 17.63
N PHE A 697 -4.46 -3.46 17.82
CA PHE A 697 -4.58 -4.87 18.18
C PHE A 697 -3.40 -5.35 19.01
N THR A 698 -3.59 -6.51 19.61
CA THR A 698 -2.56 -7.21 20.38
C THR A 698 -2.21 -8.54 19.73
N ILE A 699 -0.94 -8.91 19.79
CA ILE A 699 -0.43 -10.22 19.45
C ILE A 699 -0.01 -10.89 20.75
N ASP A 700 -0.68 -11.97 21.11
CA ASP A 700 -0.32 -12.83 22.23
C ASP A 700 0.38 -14.07 21.68
N PHE A 701 1.69 -14.16 21.89
CA PHE A 701 2.45 -15.28 21.38
C PHE A 701 2.38 -16.54 22.26
N GLU A 702 1.97 -16.44 23.51
CA GLU A 702 1.72 -17.60 24.39
C GLU A 702 0.38 -18.24 24.04
N GLY A 703 -0.66 -17.41 23.90
CA GLY A 703 -2.00 -17.82 23.47
C GLY A 703 -2.14 -18.03 21.95
N GLN A 704 -1.10 -17.72 21.17
CA GLN A 704 -1.05 -17.84 19.71
C GLN A 704 -2.23 -17.16 19.01
N LYS A 705 -2.48 -15.90 19.36
CA LYS A 705 -3.67 -15.18 18.95
C LYS A 705 -3.41 -13.72 18.62
N VAL A 706 -4.07 -13.25 17.56
CA VAL A 706 -4.22 -11.82 17.24
C VAL A 706 -5.63 -11.38 17.67
N SER A 707 -5.72 -10.37 18.53
CA SER A 707 -6.99 -9.86 19.07
C SER A 707 -7.12 -8.36 18.87
N ASN A 708 -8.32 -7.90 18.49
CA ASN A 708 -8.60 -6.48 18.41
C ASN A 708 -8.51 -5.86 19.83
N ALA A 709 -7.90 -4.69 19.93
CA ALA A 709 -7.81 -3.93 21.18
C ALA A 709 -8.87 -2.82 21.26
N GLU A 710 -9.61 -2.58 20.17
CA GLU A 710 -10.72 -1.62 20.09
C GLU A 710 -12.06 -2.34 19.90
N ASP A 711 -12.96 -2.24 20.89
CA ASP A 711 -14.31 -2.82 20.82
C ASP A 711 -15.20 -2.19 19.73
N SER A 712 -14.85 -0.99 19.28
CA SER A 712 -15.59 -0.22 18.27
C SER A 712 -15.13 -0.47 16.83
N ALA A 713 -14.18 -1.37 16.60
CA ALA A 713 -13.67 -1.66 15.26
C ALA A 713 -14.78 -2.20 14.35
N LEU A 714 -14.93 -1.58 13.18
CA LEU A 714 -15.92 -2.01 12.19
C LEU A 714 -15.41 -3.24 11.43
N SER A 715 -16.30 -4.20 11.22
CA SER A 715 -16.04 -5.42 10.44
C SER A 715 -17.28 -5.80 9.64
N PHE A 716 -17.10 -6.53 8.53
CA PHE A 716 -18.21 -7.15 7.79
C PHE A 716 -18.75 -8.44 8.43
N ASN A 717 -18.12 -8.95 9.49
CA ASN A 717 -18.63 -10.08 10.29
C ASN A 717 -19.79 -9.71 11.22
#